data_AF-A0A2G8RF94-F1
#
_entry.id   AF-A0A2G8RF94-F1
#
_cell.length_a   1.000
_cell.length_b   1.000
_cell.length_c   1.000
_cell.angle_alpha   90.00
_cell.angle_beta   90.00
_cell.angle_gamma   90.00
#
_symmetry.space_group_name_H-M   'P 1'
#
loop_
_entity.id
_entity.type
_entity.pdbx_description
1 polymer ?
#
loop_
_entity_poly.entity_id
_entity_poly.type
_entity_poly.pdbx_seq_one_letter_code
_entity_poly.pdbx_strand_id
1 'polypeptide(L)'
;MKVTNDKLGKSKRKNLSAQSGTLVATARNDITIPYFSTVLQPLDDTLLQRGGGKGLKLYDEIERDTHAFAMLQKRKKTLLAREWEVNPASDAPRDVEAAEVVRDCLKALPFDRICEDLLDATLKGFAICEVVWGREGNRIMPIDVVAHDQRRFVFGHDWRPRLLTHTNVMLGEELPDRKFIVHRHGVKGNNPYGLGLGTRLFWPVFFKRENIAFWLYFLEKFAGPTAIAYSPYTNDPAEQRRMINTLNDIRTASSVVMPLGSDVKFLEAARSGSVSYQEFLTYWDKQISICVTGETLTTDIGTSGSKAASQTHADMLENLVDSDGDLLSDSLREQLLTWIVDYNVPGAAVPSVWRTRTENETEAATTRKAKAEAAMAGDAALAKIVATASRLEQDDDAREYITSFGLTDGLSDGTIDRLVASRFKVSAPSETSADPAPQFADPSDPLKKKDLTHVCLADENGPVAQITNQLMALSQGHFTRRLKAIRTAVDIADPAQAMRNLLALAARWTPDAQARLLGQAMELAAWEGREAVFQDADAAGFATEVSAQPFLEQIDFLRQKRIAPSKTWTDTLRGDHDRKFVVAGATDLALVEDFKNAVARAIDTWDEKAFAKDFDAIVEKHGWSYNGGRDWRIRTIFATNIATSHMAGRLRQMRDPDVIRLRPYWQYRHGENGTPLNPRPQHLAWDGRILMHDDVWWETHFPPNDWACSCGVRTLSKGDLKRLGKDGPDRSPEIIMEPILDKVTGLPSEKPKGVGYGWDYQPGDKWERGLVPSALIEEAGGLSLTHPKLAVEIDTPQPLADLLASPIPFTSKPMKEGLSEEDYVRGFLQPFGADIGRAVLFEDKAGGRIPISDALFRNARGDWKVGKRERATLTPLLAEAIMDPDEIWLGVARRPDKVDRDQEELIVDRRYIRTDGASGLLIVYQIGQWFWDAITAFNPTKKNGNPDLLALDKRRSGKLLWKRPKD
;
A
#
# COMPACT_ATOMS: atom_id res chain seq x y z
N MET A 1 -13.20 -29.24 26.69
CA MET A 1 -11.96 -29.89 27.21
C MET A 1 -11.09 -28.89 28.03
N LYS A 2 -10.76 -29.18 29.29
CA LYS A 2 -9.50 -28.67 29.87
C LYS A 2 -8.38 -28.97 28.88
N VAL A 3 -7.36 -28.13 28.73
CA VAL A 3 -6.09 -28.59 28.13
C VAL A 3 -5.42 -29.52 29.15
N THR A 4 -6.07 -30.64 29.44
CA THR A 4 -5.36 -31.88 29.69
C THR A 4 -4.91 -32.31 28.31
N ASN A 5 -3.66 -31.97 27.97
CA ASN A 5 -2.96 -32.62 26.89
C ASN A 5 -2.87 -34.12 27.24
N ASP A 6 -3.92 -34.88 26.94
CA ASP A 6 -3.92 -36.33 27.14
C ASP A 6 -2.93 -37.00 26.16
N LYS A 7 -2.56 -36.30 25.07
CA LYS A 7 -1.41 -36.63 24.20
C LYS A 7 -0.05 -36.57 24.93
N LEU A 8 0.09 -35.84 26.04
CA LEU A 8 1.31 -35.76 26.84
C LEU A 8 1.34 -36.72 28.05
N GLY A 9 0.25 -37.46 28.29
CA GLY A 9 0.18 -38.44 29.39
C GLY A 9 1.10 -39.67 29.22
N LYS A 10 1.79 -39.82 28.08
CA LYS A 10 2.53 -41.06 27.74
C LYS A 10 4.06 -40.96 27.70
N SER A 11 4.69 -39.83 28.07
CA SER A 11 6.15 -39.78 28.20
C SER A 11 6.59 -39.62 29.65
N LYS A 12 6.64 -40.74 30.39
CA LYS A 12 7.38 -40.85 31.67
C LYS A 12 8.91 -40.92 31.44
N ARG A 13 9.43 -40.37 30.33
CA ARG A 13 10.88 -40.29 30.16
C ARG A 13 11.40 -39.14 31.02
N LYS A 14 12.28 -39.49 31.97
CA LYS A 14 12.86 -38.56 32.98
C LYS A 14 13.64 -37.37 32.39
N ASN A 15 13.84 -37.31 31.07
CA ASN A 15 14.56 -36.24 30.37
C ASN A 15 13.65 -35.12 29.83
N LEU A 16 12.32 -35.24 29.91
CA LEU A 16 11.40 -34.18 29.52
C LEU A 16 11.13 -33.28 30.74
N SER A 17 11.45 -31.99 30.64
CA SER A 17 11.18 -31.05 31.73
C SER A 17 9.68 -30.91 31.96
N ALA A 18 9.26 -30.63 33.21
CA ALA A 18 7.84 -30.51 33.55
C ALA A 18 7.11 -29.42 32.72
N GLN A 19 7.82 -28.38 32.27
CA GLN A 19 7.27 -27.30 31.46
C GLN A 19 7.23 -27.61 29.95
N SER A 20 7.99 -28.62 29.48
CA SER A 20 8.03 -29.00 28.06
C SER A 20 6.69 -29.55 27.55
N GLY A 21 5.80 -30.00 28.44
CA GLY A 21 4.46 -30.47 28.09
C GLY A 21 3.38 -29.37 28.06
N THR A 22 3.73 -28.14 28.40
CA THR A 22 2.75 -27.04 28.49
C THR A 22 3.04 -25.96 27.46
N LEU A 23 2.00 -25.53 26.75
CA LEU A 23 2.09 -24.41 25.82
C LEU A 23 2.29 -23.10 26.60
N VAL A 24 3.39 -22.40 26.35
CA VAL A 24 3.72 -21.14 27.05
C VAL A 24 3.10 -19.93 26.36
N ALA A 25 3.11 -19.90 25.03
CA ALA A 25 2.45 -18.87 24.22
C ALA A 25 1.00 -19.30 23.94
N THR A 26 0.07 -18.71 24.68
CA THR A 26 -1.37 -18.93 24.63
C THR A 26 -2.09 -17.72 24.01
N ALA A 27 -3.33 -17.87 23.53
CA ALA A 27 -4.12 -16.72 23.09
C ALA A 27 -4.36 -15.67 24.20
N ARG A 28 -4.21 -16.06 25.47
CA ARG A 28 -4.42 -15.18 26.64
C ARG A 28 -3.24 -14.27 26.95
N ASN A 29 -2.03 -14.67 26.57
CA ASN A 29 -0.81 -13.86 26.75
C ASN A 29 -0.23 -13.40 25.40
N ASP A 30 -1.06 -13.43 24.35
CA ASP A 30 -0.75 -12.87 23.05
C ASP A 30 -1.10 -11.39 23.01
N ILE A 31 -0.09 -10.54 22.82
CA ILE A 31 -0.24 -9.09 22.73
C ILE A 31 -0.98 -8.61 21.48
N THR A 32 -1.15 -9.48 20.47
CA THR A 32 -1.84 -9.17 19.21
C THR A 32 -3.35 -9.44 19.29
N ILE A 33 -3.83 -10.06 20.37
CA ILE A 33 -5.25 -10.33 20.61
C ILE A 33 -5.77 -9.32 21.65
N PRO A 34 -6.80 -8.52 21.35
CA PRO A 34 -7.35 -7.55 22.29
C PRO A 34 -7.80 -8.19 23.60
N TYR A 35 -7.38 -7.62 24.74
CA TYR A 35 -7.56 -8.20 26.08
C TYR A 35 -9.02 -8.33 26.53
N PHE A 36 -9.97 -7.68 25.84
CA PHE A 36 -11.36 -7.50 26.29
C PHE A 36 -12.40 -8.37 25.55
N SER A 37 -12.01 -9.29 24.66
CA SER A 37 -12.96 -10.22 24.03
C SER A 37 -12.72 -11.67 24.42
N THR A 38 -13.73 -12.36 24.95
CA THR A 38 -13.69 -13.80 25.30
C THR A 38 -13.73 -14.74 24.09
N VAL A 39 -13.99 -14.19 22.90
CA VAL A 39 -14.03 -14.85 21.60
C VAL A 39 -13.00 -14.19 20.69
N LEU A 40 -12.31 -14.99 19.90
CA LEU A 40 -11.32 -14.52 18.94
C LEU A 40 -12.02 -13.94 17.71
N GLN A 41 -11.46 -12.88 17.15
CA GLN A 41 -11.94 -12.28 15.90
C GLN A 41 -11.14 -12.81 14.71
N PRO A 42 -11.74 -12.97 13.52
CA PRO A 42 -10.99 -13.28 12.31
C PRO A 42 -9.94 -12.18 12.03
N LEU A 43 -8.69 -12.57 11.80
CA LEU A 43 -7.58 -11.66 11.48
C LEU A 43 -7.41 -11.46 9.95
N ASP A 44 -8.51 -11.53 9.21
CA ASP A 44 -8.52 -11.38 7.75
C ASP A 44 -8.86 -9.93 7.39
N ASP A 45 -7.85 -9.16 6.96
CA ASP A 45 -7.98 -7.74 6.62
C ASP A 45 -9.08 -7.47 5.59
N THR A 46 -9.26 -8.38 4.61
CA THR A 46 -10.29 -8.25 3.59
C THR A 46 -11.69 -8.34 4.21
N LEU A 47 -11.90 -9.28 5.14
CA LEU A 47 -13.16 -9.38 5.88
C LEU A 47 -13.36 -8.23 6.87
N LEU A 48 -12.29 -7.76 7.53
CA LEU A 48 -12.36 -6.65 8.48
C LEU A 48 -12.70 -5.31 7.79
N GLN A 49 -12.08 -5.01 6.65
CA GLN A 49 -12.25 -3.73 5.94
C GLN A 49 -13.47 -3.72 5.01
N ARG A 50 -13.76 -4.85 4.34
CA ARG A 50 -14.80 -4.93 3.28
C ARG A 50 -15.95 -5.86 3.61
N GLY A 51 -15.79 -6.75 4.58
CA GLY A 51 -16.81 -7.74 4.94
C GLY A 51 -18.07 -7.11 5.54
N GLY A 52 -17.97 -5.98 6.24
CA GLY A 52 -19.09 -5.39 6.98
C GLY A 52 -19.84 -6.44 7.81
N GLY A 53 -21.17 -6.38 7.85
CA GLY A 53 -22.00 -7.43 8.46
C GLY A 53 -22.16 -8.72 7.63
N LYS A 54 -21.56 -8.82 6.43
CA LYS A 54 -21.67 -10.00 5.55
C LYS A 54 -20.67 -11.11 5.89
N GLY A 55 -19.49 -10.77 6.41
CA GLY A 55 -18.45 -11.73 6.82
C GLY A 55 -18.08 -12.72 5.71
N LEU A 56 -18.03 -14.02 6.03
CA LEU A 56 -17.69 -15.10 5.07
C LEU A 56 -18.61 -15.19 3.85
N LYS A 57 -19.81 -14.58 3.88
CA LYS A 57 -20.69 -14.50 2.71
C LYS A 57 -20.03 -13.80 1.52
N LEU A 58 -19.06 -12.92 1.80
CA LEU A 58 -18.26 -12.27 0.76
C LEU A 58 -17.48 -13.29 -0.09
N TYR A 59 -17.01 -14.38 0.53
CA TYR A 59 -16.30 -15.44 -0.18
C TYR A 59 -17.24 -16.38 -0.92
N ASP A 60 -18.49 -16.56 -0.46
CA ASP A 60 -19.52 -17.25 -1.27
C ASP A 60 -19.82 -16.48 -2.57
N GLU A 61 -19.68 -15.15 -2.58
CA GLU A 61 -19.86 -14.35 -3.79
C GLU A 61 -18.74 -14.57 -4.82
N ILE A 62 -17.54 -15.02 -4.40
CA ILE A 62 -16.41 -15.34 -5.28
C ILE A 62 -16.73 -16.55 -6.15
N GLU A 63 -17.40 -17.56 -5.59
CA GLU A 63 -17.80 -18.77 -6.30
C GLU A 63 -18.87 -18.52 -7.38
N ARG A 64 -19.44 -17.31 -7.45
CA ARG A 64 -20.33 -16.91 -8.55
C ARG A 64 -19.57 -16.52 -9.81
N ASP A 65 -18.27 -16.21 -9.72
CA ASP A 65 -17.44 -16.02 -10.90
C ASP A 65 -17.11 -17.36 -11.53
N THR A 66 -17.41 -17.52 -12.81
CA THR A 66 -17.27 -18.80 -13.52
C THR A 66 -15.83 -19.30 -13.57
N HIS A 67 -14.86 -18.39 -13.66
CA HIS A 67 -13.44 -18.75 -13.75
C HIS A 67 -12.89 -19.13 -12.38
N ALA A 68 -13.14 -18.31 -11.36
CA ALA A 68 -12.76 -18.62 -9.98
C ALA A 68 -13.37 -19.94 -9.50
N PHE A 69 -14.66 -20.17 -9.77
CA PHE A 69 -15.34 -21.42 -9.45
C PHE A 69 -14.68 -22.61 -10.16
N ALA A 70 -14.43 -22.51 -11.47
CA ALA A 70 -13.81 -23.59 -12.23
C ALA A 70 -12.42 -23.96 -11.69
N MET A 71 -11.59 -22.96 -11.36
CA MET A 71 -10.24 -23.20 -10.82
C MET A 71 -10.27 -23.82 -9.42
N LEU A 72 -11.17 -23.34 -8.54
CA LEU A 72 -11.35 -23.91 -7.20
C LEU A 72 -11.84 -25.36 -7.28
N GLN A 73 -12.82 -25.63 -8.14
CA GLN A 73 -13.34 -26.97 -8.38
C GLN A 73 -12.27 -27.89 -8.98
N LYS A 74 -11.47 -27.41 -9.93
CA LYS A 74 -10.36 -28.18 -10.50
C LYS A 74 -9.41 -28.67 -9.39
N ARG A 75 -8.95 -27.79 -8.51
CA ARG A 75 -8.07 -28.16 -7.40
C ARG A 75 -8.72 -29.17 -6.43
N LYS A 76 -9.98 -28.96 -6.03
CA LYS A 76 -10.71 -29.89 -5.16
C LYS A 76 -10.92 -31.25 -5.82
N LYS A 77 -11.40 -31.28 -7.06
CA LYS A 77 -11.76 -32.50 -7.78
C LYS A 77 -10.55 -33.33 -8.18
N THR A 78 -9.39 -32.70 -8.46
CA THR A 78 -8.13 -33.45 -8.66
C THR A 78 -7.75 -34.24 -7.42
N LEU A 79 -7.92 -33.66 -6.22
CA LEU A 79 -7.69 -34.39 -4.96
C LEU A 79 -8.67 -35.55 -4.80
N LEU A 80 -9.97 -35.28 -5.01
CA LEU A 80 -11.04 -36.25 -4.79
C LEU A 80 -11.05 -37.40 -5.82
N ALA A 81 -10.52 -37.16 -7.02
CA ALA A 81 -10.37 -38.19 -8.05
C ALA A 81 -9.35 -39.28 -7.69
N ARG A 82 -8.50 -39.03 -6.68
CA ARG A 82 -7.50 -39.99 -6.21
C ARG A 82 -8.13 -41.02 -5.28
N GLU A 83 -7.75 -42.28 -5.48
CA GLU A 83 -8.09 -43.38 -4.59
C GLU A 83 -7.51 -43.14 -3.20
N TRP A 84 -8.25 -43.54 -2.18
CA TRP A 84 -7.81 -43.43 -0.79
C TRP A 84 -7.48 -44.80 -0.21
N GLU A 85 -6.45 -44.83 0.62
CA GLU A 85 -5.98 -46.03 1.30
C GLU A 85 -5.88 -45.77 2.80
N VAL A 86 -6.11 -46.82 3.60
CA VAL A 86 -5.95 -46.79 5.06
C VAL A 86 -4.79 -47.69 5.42
N ASN A 87 -3.72 -47.05 5.89
CA ASN A 87 -2.48 -47.70 6.29
C ASN A 87 -2.46 -47.90 7.81
N PRO A 88 -2.18 -49.12 8.29
CA PRO A 88 -2.03 -49.38 9.72
C PRO A 88 -0.81 -48.63 10.28
N ALA A 89 -0.87 -48.28 11.56
CA ALA A 89 0.23 -47.56 12.21
C ALA A 89 1.48 -48.44 12.42
N SER A 90 1.29 -49.76 12.56
CA SER A 90 2.34 -50.77 12.65
C SER A 90 1.79 -52.15 12.26
N ASP A 91 2.66 -53.15 12.13
CA ASP A 91 2.29 -54.54 11.88
C ASP A 91 1.70 -55.26 13.11
N ALA A 92 1.50 -54.56 14.23
CA ALA A 92 0.90 -55.15 15.42
C ALA A 92 -0.56 -55.56 15.12
N PRO A 93 -1.02 -56.76 15.55
CA PRO A 93 -2.37 -57.25 15.24
C PRO A 93 -3.50 -56.28 15.60
N ARG A 94 -3.35 -55.53 16.70
CA ARG A 94 -4.32 -54.51 17.13
C ARG A 94 -4.36 -53.28 16.24
N ASP A 95 -3.21 -52.88 15.69
CA ASP A 95 -3.14 -51.72 14.80
C ASP A 95 -3.69 -52.07 13.41
N VAL A 96 -3.51 -53.32 12.99
CA VAL A 96 -4.16 -53.88 11.80
C VAL A 96 -5.68 -53.94 11.98
N GLU A 97 -6.17 -54.45 13.12
CA GLU A 97 -7.61 -54.44 13.44
C GLU A 97 -8.19 -53.02 13.45
N ALA A 98 -7.48 -52.05 14.04
CA ALA A 98 -7.89 -50.65 14.04
C ALA A 98 -7.99 -50.06 12.61
N ALA A 99 -7.04 -50.39 11.74
CA ALA A 99 -7.07 -49.97 10.34
C ALA A 99 -8.24 -50.58 9.56
N GLU A 100 -8.58 -51.85 9.83
CA GLU A 100 -9.75 -52.51 9.24
C GLU A 100 -11.05 -51.87 9.70
N VAL A 101 -11.22 -51.60 11.00
CA VAL A 101 -12.42 -50.92 11.54
C VAL A 101 -12.58 -49.53 10.92
N VAL A 102 -11.50 -48.75 10.83
CA VAL A 102 -11.54 -47.43 10.19
C VAL A 102 -11.92 -47.56 8.72
N ARG A 103 -11.34 -48.52 7.99
CA ARG A 103 -11.65 -48.76 6.58
C ARG A 103 -13.14 -49.10 6.39
N ASP A 104 -13.70 -49.95 7.25
CA ASP A 104 -15.12 -50.29 7.21
C ASP A 104 -16.02 -49.07 7.46
N CYS A 105 -15.68 -48.24 8.47
CA CYS A 105 -16.41 -47.01 8.77
C CYS A 105 -16.39 -46.02 7.58
N LEU A 106 -15.22 -45.81 6.98
CA LEU A 106 -15.08 -44.85 5.88
C LEU A 106 -15.79 -45.35 4.61
N LYS A 107 -15.80 -46.65 4.32
CA LYS A 107 -16.55 -47.25 3.19
C LYS A 107 -18.06 -47.13 3.35
N ALA A 108 -18.57 -47.11 4.57
CA ALA A 108 -20.00 -46.96 4.85
C ALA A 108 -20.50 -45.52 4.67
N LEU A 109 -19.58 -44.54 4.68
CA LEU A 109 -19.90 -43.11 4.54
C LEU A 109 -19.69 -42.60 3.11
N PRO A 110 -20.36 -41.50 2.72
CA PRO A 110 -20.04 -40.78 1.47
C PRO A 110 -18.72 -39.99 1.63
N PHE A 111 -17.60 -40.70 1.79
CA PHE A 111 -16.32 -40.13 2.21
C PHE A 111 -15.79 -39.04 1.27
N ASP A 112 -15.97 -39.19 -0.05
CA ASP A 112 -15.55 -38.17 -1.02
C ASP A 112 -16.33 -36.87 -0.86
N ARG A 113 -17.64 -36.95 -0.63
CA ARG A 113 -18.49 -35.77 -0.37
C ARG A 113 -18.08 -35.07 0.93
N ILE A 114 -17.78 -35.84 1.97
CA ILE A 114 -17.32 -35.30 3.26
C ILE A 114 -15.98 -34.57 3.07
N CYS A 115 -15.06 -35.16 2.31
CA CYS A 115 -13.80 -34.53 1.98
C CYS A 115 -14.01 -33.25 1.17
N GLU A 116 -14.92 -33.25 0.20
CA GLU A 116 -15.29 -32.06 -0.58
C GLU A 116 -15.80 -30.92 0.31
N ASP A 117 -16.73 -31.23 1.22
CA ASP A 117 -17.30 -30.27 2.17
C ASP A 117 -16.23 -29.70 3.12
N LEU A 118 -15.27 -30.52 3.57
CA LEU A 118 -14.14 -30.06 4.37
C LEU A 118 -13.20 -29.16 3.56
N LEU A 119 -12.99 -29.44 2.28
CA LEU A 119 -12.13 -28.64 1.40
C LEU A 119 -12.66 -27.23 1.14
N ASP A 120 -13.88 -26.88 1.54
CA ASP A 120 -14.33 -25.47 1.58
C ASP A 120 -13.43 -24.58 2.45
N ALA A 121 -12.68 -25.16 3.37
CA ALA A 121 -11.64 -24.47 4.12
C ALA A 121 -10.59 -23.81 3.21
N THR A 122 -10.31 -24.37 2.03
CA THR A 122 -9.34 -23.78 1.08
C THR A 122 -9.73 -22.36 0.69
N LEU A 123 -11.03 -22.09 0.49
CA LEU A 123 -11.52 -20.75 0.15
C LEU A 123 -11.69 -19.88 1.40
N LYS A 124 -12.31 -20.42 2.46
CA LYS A 124 -12.80 -19.64 3.62
C LYS A 124 -11.85 -19.62 4.83
N GLY A 125 -10.81 -20.45 4.83
CA GLY A 125 -9.87 -20.64 5.93
C GLY A 125 -10.22 -21.81 6.86
N PHE A 126 -11.49 -22.16 7.02
CA PHE A 126 -11.90 -23.33 7.81
C PHE A 126 -13.24 -23.92 7.33
N ALA A 127 -13.49 -25.16 7.72
CA ALA A 127 -14.74 -25.89 7.51
C ALA A 127 -15.05 -26.78 8.73
N ILE A 128 -16.34 -26.99 9.01
CA ILE A 128 -16.80 -27.75 10.17
C ILE A 128 -17.88 -28.74 9.75
N CYS A 129 -17.69 -30.01 10.10
CA CYS A 129 -18.67 -31.07 9.88
C CYS A 129 -19.04 -31.75 11.20
N GLU A 130 -20.32 -32.00 11.43
CA GLU A 130 -20.84 -32.70 12.60
C GLU A 130 -20.94 -34.21 12.32
N VAL A 131 -20.41 -35.03 13.24
CA VAL A 131 -20.48 -36.49 13.17
C VAL A 131 -21.71 -36.98 13.94
N VAL A 132 -22.57 -37.74 13.28
CA VAL A 132 -23.70 -38.44 13.90
C VAL A 132 -23.26 -39.86 14.20
N TRP A 133 -23.09 -40.18 15.49
CA TRP A 133 -22.67 -41.51 15.92
C TRP A 133 -23.85 -42.45 16.08
N GLY A 134 -23.64 -43.71 15.70
CA GLY A 134 -24.55 -44.81 15.91
C GLY A 134 -23.86 -46.01 16.51
N ARG A 135 -24.67 -46.97 16.96
CA ARG A 135 -24.19 -48.29 17.36
C ARG A 135 -24.65 -49.31 16.33
N GLU A 136 -23.71 -50.00 15.72
CA GLU A 136 -23.97 -51.08 14.76
C GLU A 136 -23.36 -52.38 15.32
N GLY A 137 -24.23 -53.26 15.82
CA GLY A 137 -23.80 -54.44 16.58
C GLY A 137 -22.99 -54.07 17.82
N ASN A 138 -21.72 -54.51 17.86
CA ASN A 138 -20.80 -54.20 18.96
C ASN A 138 -19.87 -53.01 18.67
N ARG A 139 -19.97 -52.37 17.49
CA ARG A 139 -19.13 -51.24 17.10
C ARG A 139 -19.91 -49.92 17.23
N ILE A 140 -19.20 -48.85 17.56
CA ILE A 140 -19.71 -47.47 17.50
C ILE A 140 -19.14 -46.87 16.22
N MET A 141 -20.01 -46.51 15.29
CA MET A 141 -19.62 -46.06 13.95
C MET A 141 -20.27 -44.71 13.63
N PRO A 142 -19.63 -43.85 12.83
CA PRO A 142 -20.28 -42.67 12.29
C PRO A 142 -21.34 -43.10 11.27
N ILE A 143 -22.61 -42.75 11.52
CA ILE A 143 -23.72 -42.99 10.59
C ILE A 143 -23.73 -41.93 9.49
N ASP A 144 -23.48 -40.67 9.88
CA ASP A 144 -23.54 -39.54 8.96
C ASP A 144 -22.54 -38.46 9.39
N VAL A 145 -22.11 -37.64 8.45
CA VAL A 145 -21.23 -36.50 8.68
C VAL A 145 -21.79 -35.30 7.91
N VAL A 146 -22.30 -34.31 8.64
CA VAL A 146 -23.07 -33.19 8.08
C VAL A 146 -22.25 -31.92 8.12
N ALA A 147 -22.02 -31.31 6.96
CA ALA A 147 -21.40 -30.00 6.86
C ALA A 147 -22.32 -28.89 7.38
N HIS A 148 -21.76 -27.95 8.14
CA HIS A 148 -22.49 -26.79 8.65
C HIS A 148 -21.89 -25.48 8.15
N ASP A 149 -22.74 -24.46 8.07
CA ASP A 149 -22.31 -23.10 7.75
C ASP A 149 -21.30 -22.59 8.78
N GLN A 150 -20.10 -22.24 8.30
CA GLN A 150 -18.99 -21.76 9.11
C GLN A 150 -19.33 -20.53 9.96
N ARG A 151 -20.26 -19.69 9.51
CA ARG A 151 -20.67 -18.46 10.21
C ARG A 151 -21.37 -18.72 11.53
N ARG A 152 -21.85 -19.95 11.74
CA ARG A 152 -22.45 -20.38 13.01
C ARG A 152 -21.40 -20.69 14.08
N PHE A 153 -20.12 -20.63 13.76
CA PHE A 153 -19.05 -21.00 14.68
C PHE A 153 -18.07 -19.85 14.89
N VAL A 154 -17.63 -19.72 16.14
CA VAL A 154 -16.58 -18.79 16.56
C VAL A 154 -15.54 -19.51 17.39
N PHE A 155 -14.31 -18.99 17.49
CA PHE A 155 -13.26 -19.64 18.25
C PHE A 155 -13.04 -18.97 19.61
N GLY A 156 -12.95 -19.76 20.68
CA GLY A 156 -12.56 -19.29 22.01
C GLY A 156 -11.05 -19.11 22.15
N HIS A 157 -10.59 -18.57 23.28
CA HIS A 157 -9.16 -18.45 23.60
C HIS A 157 -8.40 -19.78 23.72
N ASP A 158 -9.10 -20.91 23.78
CA ASP A 158 -8.50 -22.24 23.72
C ASP A 158 -8.36 -22.74 22.27
N TRP A 159 -8.58 -21.87 21.28
CA TRP A 159 -8.60 -22.15 19.85
C TRP A 159 -9.57 -23.26 19.44
N ARG A 160 -10.61 -23.49 20.27
CA ARG A 160 -11.69 -24.41 19.93
C ARG A 160 -12.90 -23.68 19.38
N PRO A 161 -13.63 -24.30 18.43
CA PRO A 161 -14.86 -23.72 17.95
C PRO A 161 -15.94 -23.82 19.03
N ARG A 162 -16.83 -22.85 19.00
CA ARG A 162 -18.02 -22.68 19.84
C ARG A 162 -19.20 -22.38 18.92
N LEU A 163 -20.35 -22.97 19.20
CA LEU A 163 -21.54 -22.84 18.37
C LEU A 163 -22.36 -21.61 18.80
N LEU A 164 -22.59 -20.68 17.88
CA LEU A 164 -23.51 -19.58 18.11
C LEU A 164 -24.95 -20.09 18.07
N THR A 165 -25.68 -19.83 19.16
CA THR A 165 -27.10 -20.17 19.33
C THR A 165 -27.90 -18.90 19.59
N HIS A 166 -29.23 -18.92 19.40
CA HIS A 166 -30.06 -17.74 19.71
C HIS A 166 -29.99 -17.33 21.18
N THR A 167 -29.73 -18.27 22.08
CA THR A 167 -29.53 -18.04 23.52
C THR A 167 -28.14 -17.49 23.84
N ASN A 168 -27.15 -17.76 22.99
CA ASN A 168 -25.76 -17.34 23.18
C ASN A 168 -25.11 -16.89 21.87
N VAL A 169 -25.63 -15.79 21.31
CA VAL A 169 -25.25 -15.27 19.99
C VAL A 169 -23.86 -14.63 19.93
N MET A 170 -23.28 -14.28 21.09
CA MET A 170 -21.97 -13.60 21.15
C MET A 170 -20.83 -14.54 21.53
N LEU A 171 -21.01 -15.38 22.56
CA LEU A 171 -19.93 -16.22 23.09
C LEU A 171 -19.94 -17.65 22.54
N GLY A 172 -21.09 -18.08 22.02
CA GLY A 172 -21.34 -19.45 21.62
C GLY A 172 -21.29 -20.45 22.78
N GLU A 173 -21.82 -21.63 22.54
CA GLU A 173 -21.80 -22.77 23.44
C GLU A 173 -20.60 -23.67 23.11
N GLU A 174 -20.02 -24.32 24.13
CA GLU A 174 -18.93 -25.27 23.90
C GLU A 174 -19.44 -26.48 23.13
N LEU A 175 -18.68 -26.90 22.14
CA LEU A 175 -19.02 -28.09 21.36
C LEU A 175 -18.82 -29.35 22.20
N PRO A 176 -19.73 -30.34 22.10
CA PRO A 176 -19.52 -31.65 22.71
C PRO A 176 -18.25 -32.32 22.18
N ASP A 177 -17.56 -33.05 23.06
CA ASP A 177 -16.36 -33.78 22.70
C ASP A 177 -16.68 -34.87 21.64
N ARG A 178 -15.76 -35.08 20.69
CA ARG A 178 -15.86 -36.08 19.60
C ARG A 178 -17.08 -35.92 18.67
N LYS A 179 -17.60 -34.70 18.52
CA LYS A 179 -18.83 -34.44 17.75
C LYS A 179 -18.61 -33.64 16.47
N PHE A 180 -17.63 -32.76 16.40
CA PHE A 180 -17.40 -31.85 15.26
C PHE A 180 -15.99 -31.95 14.74
N ILE A 181 -15.83 -32.30 13.46
CA ILE A 181 -14.56 -32.27 12.72
C ILE A 181 -14.32 -30.83 12.28
N VAL A 182 -13.13 -30.31 12.57
CA VAL A 182 -12.71 -28.96 12.21
C VAL A 182 -11.49 -29.05 11.32
N HIS A 183 -11.64 -28.66 10.05
CA HIS A 183 -10.53 -28.57 9.11
C HIS A 183 -10.17 -27.09 8.89
N ARG A 184 -8.88 -26.78 8.92
CA ARG A 184 -8.35 -25.40 8.86
C ARG A 184 -7.25 -25.31 7.83
N HIS A 185 -7.25 -24.25 7.04
CA HIS A 185 -6.33 -23.98 5.95
C HIS A 185 -5.67 -22.60 6.13
N GLY A 186 -4.37 -22.51 5.83
CA GLY A 186 -3.65 -21.23 5.87
C GLY A 186 -3.55 -20.61 7.27
N VAL A 187 -3.50 -21.42 8.33
CA VAL A 187 -3.35 -20.94 9.72
C VAL A 187 -2.02 -20.21 9.86
N LYS A 188 -2.08 -18.91 10.17
CA LYS A 188 -0.91 -18.05 10.37
C LYS A 188 -0.92 -17.47 11.78
N GLY A 189 0.13 -17.77 12.56
CA GLY A 189 0.25 -17.32 13.94
C GLY A 189 -0.90 -17.83 14.80
N ASN A 190 -1.51 -16.93 15.58
CA ASN A 190 -2.56 -17.27 16.54
C ASN A 190 -4.00 -17.16 15.98
N ASN A 191 -4.18 -17.08 14.66
CA ASN A 191 -5.49 -17.02 14.02
C ASN A 191 -6.10 -18.43 13.82
N PRO A 192 -7.08 -18.88 14.63
CA PRO A 192 -7.70 -20.21 14.46
C PRO A 192 -8.59 -20.32 13.22
N TYR A 193 -9.07 -19.20 12.67
CA TYR A 193 -9.96 -19.19 11.51
C TYR A 193 -9.23 -19.54 10.21
N GLY A 194 -7.90 -19.48 10.21
CA GLY A 194 -7.10 -19.61 9.00
C GLY A 194 -7.20 -18.40 8.08
N LEU A 195 -6.44 -18.43 6.98
CA LEU A 195 -6.49 -17.45 5.91
C LEU A 195 -6.64 -18.22 4.59
N GLY A 196 -7.89 -18.41 4.18
CA GLY A 196 -8.21 -19.07 2.91
C GLY A 196 -7.82 -18.23 1.70
N LEU A 197 -7.92 -18.82 0.51
CA LEU A 197 -7.64 -18.14 -0.76
C LEU A 197 -8.58 -16.96 -1.03
N GLY A 198 -9.76 -16.93 -0.40
CA GLY A 198 -10.76 -15.87 -0.55
C GLY A 198 -10.21 -14.46 -0.27
N THR A 199 -9.29 -14.33 0.70
CA THR A 199 -8.67 -13.04 1.05
C THR A 199 -7.89 -12.43 -0.11
N ARG A 200 -7.32 -13.28 -0.98
CA ARG A 200 -6.58 -12.87 -2.18
C ARG A 200 -7.49 -12.78 -3.41
N LEU A 201 -8.40 -13.75 -3.57
CA LEU A 201 -9.29 -13.84 -4.74
C LEU A 201 -10.36 -12.76 -4.78
N PHE A 202 -10.69 -12.15 -3.64
CA PHE A 202 -11.68 -11.07 -3.57
C PHE A 202 -11.36 -9.93 -4.54
N TRP A 203 -10.10 -9.46 -4.57
CA TRP A 203 -9.71 -8.30 -5.38
C TRP A 203 -9.76 -8.57 -6.89
N PRO A 204 -9.14 -9.64 -7.42
CA PRO A 204 -9.26 -9.99 -8.85
C PRO A 204 -10.70 -10.13 -9.32
N VAL A 205 -11.55 -10.85 -8.55
CA VAL A 205 -12.95 -11.06 -8.93
C VAL A 205 -13.74 -9.75 -8.87
N PHE A 206 -13.52 -8.92 -7.85
CA PHE A 206 -14.15 -7.61 -7.76
C PHE A 206 -13.81 -6.73 -8.97
N PHE A 207 -12.52 -6.58 -9.29
CA PHE A 207 -12.10 -5.76 -10.43
C PHE A 207 -12.61 -6.29 -11.76
N LYS A 208 -12.62 -7.62 -11.95
CA LYS A 208 -13.21 -8.26 -13.13
C LYS A 208 -14.70 -7.94 -13.26
N ARG A 209 -15.48 -8.08 -12.18
CA ARG A 209 -16.94 -7.84 -12.18
C ARG A 209 -17.29 -6.40 -12.55
N GLU A 210 -16.61 -5.43 -11.93
CA GLU A 210 -16.82 -4.01 -12.22
C GLU A 210 -16.44 -3.68 -13.67
N ASN A 211 -15.38 -4.28 -14.21
CA ASN A 211 -14.95 -4.04 -15.59
C ASN A 211 -15.85 -4.67 -16.65
N ILE A 212 -16.49 -5.81 -16.37
CA ILE A 212 -17.50 -6.38 -17.27
C ILE A 212 -18.65 -5.39 -17.50
N ALA A 213 -19.09 -4.66 -16.47
CA ALA A 213 -20.12 -3.65 -16.61
C ALA A 213 -19.68 -2.51 -17.55
N PHE A 214 -18.44 -2.03 -17.41
CA PHE A 214 -17.86 -1.04 -18.33
C PHE A 214 -17.74 -1.58 -19.77
N TRP A 215 -17.37 -2.86 -19.93
CA TRP A 215 -17.28 -3.48 -21.26
C TRP A 215 -18.65 -3.62 -21.93
N LEU A 216 -19.69 -4.02 -21.18
CA LEU A 216 -21.06 -4.07 -21.69
C LEU A 216 -21.57 -2.69 -22.12
N TYR A 217 -21.32 -1.66 -21.31
CA TYR A 217 -21.65 -0.27 -21.66
C TYR A 217 -20.90 0.20 -22.91
N PHE A 218 -19.64 -0.19 -23.04
CA PHE A 218 -18.85 0.08 -24.25
C PHE A 218 -19.45 -0.61 -25.48
N LEU A 219 -19.80 -1.90 -25.39
CA LEU A 219 -20.41 -2.66 -26.49
C LEU A 219 -21.77 -2.08 -26.88
N GLU A 220 -22.57 -1.61 -25.92
CA GLU A 220 -23.85 -0.94 -26.20
C GLU A 220 -23.66 0.32 -27.06
N LYS A 221 -22.70 1.18 -26.69
CA LYS A 221 -22.37 2.38 -27.47
C LYS A 221 -21.77 2.06 -28.84
N PHE A 222 -21.00 0.98 -28.94
CA PHE A 222 -20.40 0.56 -30.20
C PHE A 222 -21.43 -0.06 -31.15
N ALA A 223 -22.38 -0.83 -30.63
CA ALA A 223 -23.46 -1.45 -31.42
C ALA A 223 -24.55 -0.45 -31.82
N GLY A 224 -24.78 0.59 -31.01
CA GLY A 224 -25.73 1.67 -31.29
C GLY A 224 -25.04 3.03 -31.29
N PRO A 225 -24.35 3.41 -32.39
CA PRO A 225 -23.70 4.70 -32.46
C PRO A 225 -24.75 5.82 -32.30
N THR A 226 -24.40 6.86 -31.54
CA THR A 226 -25.32 7.98 -31.32
C THR A 226 -25.51 8.74 -32.64
N ALA A 227 -26.73 8.71 -33.17
CA ALA A 227 -27.10 9.46 -34.37
C ALA A 227 -27.37 10.92 -34.02
N ILE A 228 -26.69 11.84 -34.71
CA ILE A 228 -26.94 13.27 -34.64
C ILE A 228 -27.56 13.70 -35.97
N ALA A 229 -28.76 14.30 -35.94
CA ALA A 229 -29.31 15.01 -37.09
C ALA A 229 -28.99 16.51 -37.00
N TYR A 230 -28.44 17.05 -38.06
CA TYR A 230 -28.33 18.48 -38.32
C TYR A 230 -29.54 18.91 -39.13
N SER A 231 -30.32 19.87 -38.63
CA SER A 231 -31.46 20.43 -39.36
C SER A 231 -31.38 21.96 -39.43
N PRO A 232 -31.65 22.54 -40.61
CA PRO A 232 -31.67 23.99 -40.79
C PRO A 232 -32.92 24.66 -40.16
N TYR A 233 -33.93 23.89 -39.74
CA TYR A 233 -35.19 24.40 -39.20
C TYR A 233 -35.19 24.35 -37.67
N THR A 234 -34.60 25.37 -37.04
CA THR A 234 -34.34 25.36 -35.58
C THR A 234 -35.54 25.78 -34.72
N ASN A 235 -36.62 26.30 -35.33
CA ASN A 235 -37.69 27.02 -34.60
C ASN A 235 -39.11 26.41 -34.69
N ASP A 236 -39.33 25.25 -35.34
CA ASP A 236 -40.63 24.56 -35.32
C ASP A 236 -40.62 23.34 -34.36
N PRO A 237 -41.30 23.41 -33.20
CA PRO A 237 -41.39 22.30 -32.25
C PRO A 237 -42.04 21.03 -32.82
N ALA A 238 -42.93 21.15 -33.81
CA ALA A 238 -43.60 20.00 -34.42
C ALA A 238 -42.64 19.21 -35.35
N GLU A 239 -41.76 19.91 -36.05
CA GLU A 239 -40.74 19.32 -36.91
C GLU A 239 -39.61 18.68 -36.11
N GLN A 240 -39.17 19.32 -35.03
CA GLN A 240 -38.20 18.74 -34.08
C GLN A 240 -38.72 17.43 -33.49
N ARG A 241 -39.99 17.36 -33.08
CA ARG A 241 -40.58 16.14 -32.53
C ARG A 241 -40.69 15.02 -33.56
N ARG A 242 -41.02 15.34 -34.82
CA ARG A 242 -40.98 14.36 -35.93
C ARG A 242 -39.57 13.82 -36.13
N MET A 243 -38.56 14.69 -36.15
CA MET A 243 -37.17 14.29 -36.37
C MET A 243 -36.58 13.47 -35.22
N ILE A 244 -36.91 13.79 -33.96
CA ILE A 244 -36.54 12.98 -32.80
C ILE A 244 -37.18 11.58 -32.87
N ASN A 245 -38.46 11.49 -33.26
CA ASN A 245 -39.10 10.19 -33.46
C ASN A 245 -38.43 9.39 -34.58
N THR A 246 -38.08 10.04 -35.69
CA THR A 246 -37.32 9.43 -36.79
C THR A 246 -35.93 8.96 -36.37
N LEU A 247 -35.21 9.72 -35.53
CA LEU A 247 -33.92 9.32 -34.97
C LEU A 247 -34.04 8.13 -34.00
N ASN A 248 -35.13 8.02 -33.25
CA ASN A 248 -35.39 6.86 -32.41
C ASN A 248 -35.65 5.59 -33.24
N ASP A 249 -36.29 5.74 -34.41
CA ASP A 249 -36.57 4.63 -35.34
C ASP A 249 -35.30 4.14 -36.09
N ILE A 250 -34.27 4.99 -36.25
CA ILE A 250 -32.99 4.64 -36.91
C ILE A 250 -32.31 3.43 -36.27
N ARG A 251 -32.52 3.17 -34.97
CA ARG A 251 -31.88 2.05 -34.26
C ARG A 251 -32.28 0.67 -34.82
N THR A 252 -33.45 0.57 -35.46
CA THR A 252 -33.99 -0.69 -35.99
C THR A 252 -34.44 -0.62 -37.44
N ALA A 253 -34.59 0.58 -38.02
CA ALA A 253 -35.02 0.77 -39.39
C ALA A 253 -33.84 0.70 -40.37
N SER A 254 -34.02 0.04 -41.52
CA SER A 254 -33.02 -0.06 -42.58
C SER A 254 -32.96 1.17 -43.50
N SER A 255 -33.96 2.04 -43.46
CA SER A 255 -34.03 3.26 -44.26
C SER A 255 -34.89 4.32 -43.58
N VAL A 256 -34.56 5.59 -43.80
CA VAL A 256 -35.20 6.73 -43.17
C VAL A 256 -35.42 7.85 -44.18
N VAL A 257 -36.61 8.46 -44.13
CA VAL A 257 -36.97 9.61 -44.97
C VAL A 257 -36.65 10.89 -44.21
N MET A 258 -35.85 11.77 -44.81
CA MET A 258 -35.44 13.05 -44.22
C MET A 258 -35.87 14.27 -45.05
N PRO A 259 -36.19 15.40 -44.41
CA PRO A 259 -36.44 16.66 -45.11
C PRO A 259 -35.21 17.17 -45.87
N LEU A 260 -35.44 17.83 -47.01
CA LEU A 260 -34.37 18.38 -47.85
C LEU A 260 -33.47 19.35 -47.04
N GLY A 261 -32.16 19.07 -47.00
CA GLY A 261 -31.17 19.88 -46.27
C GLY A 261 -30.83 19.37 -44.86
N SER A 262 -31.41 18.25 -44.40
CA SER A 262 -31.02 17.61 -43.13
C SER A 262 -29.94 16.55 -43.33
N ASP A 263 -28.94 16.50 -42.45
CA ASP A 263 -27.83 15.53 -42.50
C ASP A 263 -27.77 14.71 -41.21
N VAL A 264 -27.53 13.40 -41.29
CA VAL A 264 -27.39 12.52 -40.11
C VAL A 264 -25.99 11.97 -40.05
N LYS A 265 -25.29 12.24 -38.94
CA LYS A 265 -23.95 11.70 -38.67
C LYS A 265 -23.99 10.81 -37.44
N PHE A 266 -23.33 9.66 -37.55
CA PHE A 266 -23.04 8.83 -36.40
C PHE A 266 -21.80 9.36 -35.68
N LEU A 267 -21.91 9.59 -34.37
CA LEU A 267 -20.76 9.91 -33.53
C LEU A 267 -19.96 8.63 -33.29
N GLU A 268 -18.89 8.44 -34.07
CA GLU A 268 -17.92 7.38 -33.84
C GLU A 268 -16.88 7.85 -32.81
N ALA A 269 -16.67 7.04 -31.77
CA ALA A 269 -15.56 7.25 -30.83
C ALA A 269 -14.25 6.78 -31.47
N ALA A 270 -13.60 7.65 -32.24
CA ALA A 270 -12.28 7.36 -32.81
C ALA A 270 -11.25 7.13 -31.68
N ARG A 271 -10.83 5.88 -31.47
CA ARG A 271 -9.73 5.51 -30.56
C ARG A 271 -8.60 4.86 -31.34
N SER A 272 -7.38 5.34 -31.11
CA SER A 272 -6.13 4.85 -31.74
C SER A 272 -5.27 4.01 -30.80
N GLY A 273 -5.83 3.48 -29.70
CA GLY A 273 -5.12 2.63 -28.74
C GLY A 273 -5.51 1.17 -28.88
N SER A 274 -4.53 0.26 -28.83
CA SER A 274 -4.70 -1.19 -29.00
C SER A 274 -5.21 -1.93 -27.75
N VAL A 275 -5.39 -1.24 -26.61
CA VAL A 275 -5.78 -1.90 -25.36
C VAL A 275 -7.26 -2.25 -25.38
N SER A 276 -7.57 -3.55 -25.35
CA SER A 276 -8.94 -4.06 -25.32
C SER A 276 -9.39 -4.38 -23.89
N TYR A 277 -10.68 -4.18 -23.59
CA TYR A 277 -11.26 -4.64 -22.33
C TYR A 277 -11.13 -6.16 -22.15
N GLN A 278 -11.11 -6.90 -23.26
CA GLN A 278 -10.91 -8.35 -23.26
C GLN A 278 -9.53 -8.73 -22.70
N GLU A 279 -8.45 -8.08 -23.12
CA GLU A 279 -7.10 -8.33 -22.59
C GLU A 279 -7.02 -8.08 -21.08
N PHE A 280 -7.72 -7.06 -20.58
CA PHE A 280 -7.80 -6.78 -19.15
C PHE A 280 -8.54 -7.88 -18.38
N LEU A 281 -9.64 -8.41 -18.92
CA LEU A 281 -10.36 -9.54 -18.32
C LEU A 281 -9.48 -10.80 -18.31
N THR A 282 -8.80 -11.09 -19.43
CA THR A 282 -7.86 -12.21 -19.53
C THR A 282 -6.70 -12.07 -18.54
N TYR A 283 -6.21 -10.86 -18.27
CA TYR A 283 -5.18 -10.64 -17.26
C TYR A 283 -5.65 -11.08 -15.86
N TRP A 284 -6.87 -10.71 -15.45
CA TRP A 284 -7.40 -11.11 -14.15
C TRP A 284 -7.73 -12.59 -14.06
N ASP A 285 -8.22 -13.21 -15.15
CA ASP A 285 -8.42 -14.65 -15.19
C ASP A 285 -7.09 -15.40 -15.00
N LYS A 286 -5.99 -14.91 -15.60
CA LYS A 286 -4.65 -15.45 -15.35
C LYS A 286 -4.22 -15.32 -13.89
N GLN A 287 -4.44 -14.15 -13.26
CA GLN A 287 -4.09 -13.96 -11.85
C GLN A 287 -4.90 -14.87 -10.91
N ILE A 288 -6.18 -15.11 -11.22
CA ILE A 288 -7.04 -16.05 -10.49
C ILE A 288 -6.48 -17.48 -10.62
N SER A 289 -6.11 -17.92 -11.83
CA SER A 289 -5.51 -19.25 -12.02
C SER A 289 -4.20 -19.40 -11.25
N ILE A 290 -3.28 -18.42 -11.32
CA ILE A 290 -2.02 -18.44 -10.56
C ILE A 290 -2.30 -18.56 -9.06
N CYS A 291 -3.28 -17.82 -8.54
CA CYS A 291 -3.60 -17.84 -7.11
C CYS A 291 -4.16 -19.19 -6.64
N VAL A 292 -4.93 -19.90 -7.48
CA VAL A 292 -5.62 -21.14 -7.09
C VAL A 292 -4.80 -22.37 -7.44
N THR A 293 -4.35 -22.49 -8.68
CA THR A 293 -3.67 -23.68 -9.23
C THR A 293 -2.15 -23.50 -9.34
N GLY A 294 -1.61 -22.29 -9.08
CA GLY A 294 -0.19 -22.00 -9.22
C GLY A 294 0.29 -21.88 -10.67
N GLU A 295 -0.62 -21.99 -11.63
CA GLU A 295 -0.32 -22.05 -13.07
C GLU A 295 -1.42 -21.40 -13.91
N THR A 296 -1.15 -21.14 -15.19
CA THR A 296 -2.16 -20.60 -16.14
C THR A 296 -2.36 -21.46 -17.38
N LEU A 297 -1.34 -22.23 -17.77
CA LEU A 297 -1.19 -22.73 -19.13
C LEU A 297 -2.07 -23.96 -19.43
N THR A 298 -2.49 -24.72 -18.42
CA THR A 298 -3.38 -25.88 -18.62
C THR A 298 -4.84 -25.46 -18.83
N THR A 299 -5.15 -24.17 -18.61
CA THR A 299 -6.49 -23.60 -18.80
C THR A 299 -6.54 -22.68 -20.01
N ASP A 300 -5.48 -21.88 -20.24
CA ASP A 300 -5.33 -21.00 -21.42
C ASP A 300 -4.15 -21.46 -22.29
N ILE A 301 -4.40 -22.34 -23.25
CA ILE A 301 -3.40 -22.70 -24.26
C ILE A 301 -3.34 -21.58 -25.30
N GLY A 302 -2.32 -20.72 -25.19
CA GLY A 302 -1.97 -19.79 -26.26
C GLY A 302 -1.41 -20.51 -27.49
N THR A 303 -1.19 -19.79 -28.59
CA THR A 303 -0.67 -20.31 -29.87
C THR A 303 0.78 -20.84 -29.84
N SER A 304 1.45 -20.82 -28.69
CA SER A 304 2.84 -21.27 -28.53
C SER A 304 3.07 -21.96 -27.16
N GLY A 305 2.39 -23.08 -26.91
CA GLY A 305 2.65 -23.93 -25.75
C GLY A 305 3.53 -25.13 -26.11
N SER A 306 4.71 -25.26 -25.50
CA SER A 306 5.53 -26.48 -25.62
C SER A 306 4.99 -27.57 -24.69
N LYS A 307 5.03 -28.84 -25.12
CA LYS A 307 4.59 -29.99 -24.30
C LYS A 307 5.28 -30.03 -22.92
N ALA A 308 6.54 -29.62 -22.86
CA ALA A 308 7.32 -29.56 -21.62
C ALA A 308 6.82 -28.47 -20.65
N ALA A 309 6.39 -27.30 -21.18
CA ALA A 309 5.81 -26.25 -20.34
C ALA A 309 4.48 -26.71 -19.74
N SER A 310 3.59 -27.33 -20.53
CA SER A 310 2.32 -27.87 -20.03
C SER A 310 2.50 -28.92 -18.93
N GLN A 311 3.52 -29.77 -19.04
CA GLN A 311 3.86 -30.75 -17.99
C GLN A 311 4.29 -30.07 -16.69
N THR A 312 5.20 -29.10 -16.76
CA THR A 312 5.67 -28.36 -15.58
C THR A 312 4.52 -27.63 -14.85
N HIS A 313 3.56 -27.11 -15.62
CA HIS A 313 2.37 -26.47 -15.05
C HIS A 313 1.43 -27.48 -14.37
N ALA A 314 1.24 -28.66 -14.95
CA ALA A 314 0.46 -29.72 -14.30
C ALA A 314 1.10 -30.14 -12.97
N ASP A 315 2.43 -30.27 -12.90
CA ASP A 315 3.15 -30.63 -11.68
C ASP A 315 2.95 -29.63 -10.54
N MET A 316 2.85 -28.33 -10.87
CA MET A 316 2.61 -27.29 -9.86
C MET A 316 1.22 -27.44 -9.22
N LEU A 317 0.20 -27.75 -10.01
CA LEU A 317 -1.14 -28.05 -9.49
C LEU A 317 -1.12 -29.30 -8.61
N GLU A 318 -0.47 -30.37 -9.06
CA GLU A 318 -0.36 -31.61 -8.29
C GLU A 318 0.33 -31.39 -6.94
N ASN A 319 1.39 -30.58 -6.87
CA ASN A 319 2.06 -30.25 -5.61
C ASN A 319 1.14 -29.51 -4.62
N LEU A 320 0.30 -28.59 -5.11
CA LEU A 320 -0.67 -27.89 -4.26
C LEU A 320 -1.76 -28.84 -3.77
N VAL A 321 -2.22 -29.76 -4.63
CA VAL A 321 -3.20 -30.79 -4.30
C VAL A 321 -2.65 -31.78 -3.27
N ASP A 322 -1.37 -32.18 -3.41
CA ASP A 322 -0.67 -33.03 -2.43
C ASP A 322 -0.67 -32.35 -1.06
N SER A 323 -0.27 -31.06 -0.99
CA SER A 323 -0.27 -30.31 0.26
C SER A 323 -1.66 -30.18 0.91
N ASP A 324 -2.73 -30.03 0.13
CA ASP A 324 -4.10 -30.00 0.65
C ASP A 324 -4.53 -31.39 1.16
N GLY A 325 -4.13 -32.44 0.44
CA GLY A 325 -4.36 -33.84 0.81
C GLY A 325 -3.70 -34.21 2.14
N ASP A 326 -2.46 -33.80 2.35
CA ASP A 326 -1.72 -34.00 3.60
C ASP A 326 -2.45 -33.34 4.78
N LEU A 327 -2.83 -32.07 4.61
CA LEU A 327 -3.52 -31.29 5.65
C LEU A 327 -4.91 -31.87 6.00
N LEU A 328 -5.64 -32.36 4.99
CA LEU A 328 -6.93 -33.01 5.18
C LEU A 328 -6.77 -34.35 5.91
N SER A 329 -5.78 -35.15 5.50
CA SER A 329 -5.45 -36.45 6.08
C SER A 329 -5.07 -36.30 7.56
N ASP A 330 -4.26 -35.32 7.91
CA ASP A 330 -3.91 -34.99 9.30
C ASP A 330 -5.15 -34.59 10.10
N SER A 331 -5.99 -33.71 9.54
CA SER A 331 -7.22 -33.24 10.21
C SER A 331 -8.18 -34.40 10.53
N LEU A 332 -8.34 -35.34 9.60
CA LEU A 332 -9.15 -36.55 9.76
C LEU A 332 -8.51 -37.52 10.76
N ARG A 333 -7.18 -37.69 10.70
CA ARG A 333 -6.43 -38.56 11.60
C ARG A 333 -6.55 -38.11 13.05
N GLU A 334 -6.33 -36.83 13.32
CA GLU A 334 -6.36 -36.27 14.68
C GLU A 334 -7.75 -36.29 15.32
N GLN A 335 -8.80 -36.30 14.51
CA GLN A 335 -10.18 -36.18 14.95
C GLN A 335 -10.93 -37.50 14.67
N LEU A 336 -11.53 -37.64 13.49
CA LEU A 336 -12.44 -38.73 13.16
C LEU A 336 -11.82 -40.12 13.41
N LEU A 337 -10.62 -40.38 12.89
CA LEU A 337 -9.99 -41.70 12.99
C LEU A 337 -9.60 -42.00 14.45
N THR A 338 -9.05 -41.01 15.16
CA THR A 338 -8.75 -41.15 16.59
C THR A 338 -10.01 -41.51 17.38
N TRP A 339 -11.15 -40.86 17.09
CA TRP A 339 -12.40 -41.15 17.78
C TRP A 339 -12.96 -42.55 17.46
N ILE A 340 -12.89 -42.98 16.19
CA ILE A 340 -13.29 -44.33 15.78
C ILE A 340 -12.46 -45.39 16.52
N VAL A 341 -11.13 -45.21 16.56
CA VAL A 341 -10.23 -46.15 17.25
C VAL A 341 -10.48 -46.14 18.75
N ASP A 342 -10.62 -44.98 19.38
CA ASP A 342 -10.88 -44.86 20.82
C ASP A 342 -12.18 -45.57 21.23
N TYR A 343 -13.22 -45.54 20.40
CA TYR A 343 -14.50 -46.20 20.70
C TYR A 343 -14.47 -47.72 20.49
N ASN A 344 -13.72 -48.21 19.50
CA ASN A 344 -13.81 -49.61 19.06
C ASN A 344 -12.59 -50.46 19.45
N VAL A 345 -11.38 -49.89 19.38
CA VAL A 345 -10.10 -50.57 19.63
C VAL A 345 -9.21 -49.73 20.55
N PRO A 346 -9.64 -49.48 21.81
CA PRO A 346 -8.91 -48.58 22.71
C PRO A 346 -7.49 -49.10 22.98
N GLY A 347 -6.52 -48.20 22.80
CA GLY A 347 -5.09 -48.47 23.02
C GLY A 347 -4.32 -48.95 21.79
N ALA A 348 -4.98 -49.15 20.64
CA ALA A 348 -4.30 -49.27 19.35
C ALA A 348 -3.74 -47.92 18.88
N ALA A 349 -2.72 -47.95 18.03
CA ALA A 349 -2.23 -46.75 17.38
C ALA A 349 -3.15 -46.35 16.22
N VAL A 350 -3.33 -45.04 16.03
CA VAL A 350 -4.30 -44.51 15.06
C VAL A 350 -3.75 -44.69 13.63
N PRO A 351 -4.50 -45.37 12.73
CA PRO A 351 -4.10 -45.55 11.34
C PRO A 351 -4.08 -44.22 10.60
N SER A 352 -3.49 -44.19 9.41
CA SER A 352 -3.49 -43.01 8.55
C SER A 352 -4.29 -43.27 7.27
N VAL A 353 -5.12 -42.30 6.89
CA VAL A 353 -5.81 -42.29 5.60
C VAL A 353 -5.08 -41.33 4.67
N TRP A 354 -4.82 -41.76 3.44
CA TRP A 354 -4.14 -40.93 2.44
C TRP A 354 -4.78 -41.15 1.07
N ARG A 355 -4.72 -40.13 0.22
CA ARG A 355 -5.11 -40.23 -1.19
C ARG A 355 -3.88 -40.43 -2.05
N THR A 356 -3.71 -41.62 -2.61
CA THR A 356 -2.49 -42.02 -3.33
C THR A 356 -2.43 -41.33 -4.70
N ARG A 357 -1.28 -40.74 -5.03
CA ARG A 357 -1.01 -40.25 -6.39
C ARG A 357 -0.72 -41.45 -7.28
N THR A 358 -1.44 -41.60 -8.39
CA THR A 358 -1.08 -42.56 -9.44
C THR A 358 0.31 -42.21 -9.97
N GLU A 359 1.25 -43.13 -9.86
CA GLU A 359 2.63 -42.95 -10.28
C GLU A 359 2.67 -42.65 -11.80
N ASN A 360 3.27 -41.52 -12.18
CA ASN A 360 3.37 -41.14 -13.58
C ASN A 360 4.49 -41.97 -14.23
N GLU A 361 4.15 -43.13 -14.82
CA GLU A 361 5.10 -44.09 -15.39
C GLU A 361 6.11 -43.44 -16.38
N THR A 362 5.68 -42.38 -17.07
CA THR A 362 6.54 -41.63 -18.00
C THR A 362 7.62 -40.76 -17.31
N GLU A 363 7.33 -40.15 -16.16
CA GLU A 363 8.33 -39.42 -15.36
C GLU A 363 9.34 -40.35 -14.71
N ALA A 364 8.87 -41.51 -14.22
CA ALA A 364 9.77 -42.54 -13.71
C ALA A 364 10.71 -43.07 -14.80
N ALA A 365 10.22 -43.22 -16.04
CA ALA A 365 11.02 -43.64 -17.19
C ALA A 365 12.05 -42.58 -17.64
N THR A 366 11.65 -41.29 -17.68
CA THR A 366 12.57 -40.19 -18.01
C THR A 366 13.63 -39.99 -16.93
N THR A 367 13.28 -40.10 -15.65
CA THR A 367 14.23 -40.05 -14.52
C THR A 367 15.22 -41.21 -14.57
N ARG A 368 14.76 -42.43 -14.89
CA ARG A 368 15.65 -43.59 -15.11
C ARG A 368 16.61 -43.36 -16.28
N LYS A 369 16.11 -42.80 -17.40
CA LYS A 369 16.93 -42.46 -18.57
C LYS A 369 17.97 -41.38 -18.24
N ALA A 370 17.58 -40.31 -17.56
CA ALA A 370 18.49 -39.23 -17.15
C ALA A 370 19.57 -39.72 -16.18
N LYS A 371 19.22 -40.58 -15.21
CA LYS A 371 20.21 -41.25 -14.33
C LYS A 371 21.17 -42.15 -15.12
N ALA A 372 20.68 -42.86 -16.13
CA ALA A 372 21.52 -43.69 -16.99
C ALA A 372 22.47 -42.85 -17.86
N GLU A 373 21.98 -41.75 -18.45
CA GLU A 373 22.81 -40.82 -19.24
C GLU A 373 23.86 -40.11 -18.38
N ALA A 374 23.50 -39.69 -17.15
CA ALA A 374 24.45 -39.11 -16.20
C ALA A 374 25.53 -40.11 -15.76
N ALA A 375 25.16 -41.38 -15.53
CA ALA A 375 26.12 -42.44 -15.24
C ALA A 375 27.06 -42.70 -16.42
N MET A 376 26.54 -42.77 -17.65
CA MET A 376 27.35 -42.91 -18.87
C MET A 376 28.30 -41.73 -19.09
N ALA A 377 27.87 -40.50 -18.78
CA ALA A 377 28.73 -39.31 -18.87
C ALA A 377 29.84 -39.32 -17.81
N GLY A 378 29.55 -39.77 -16.58
CA GLY A 378 30.54 -39.97 -15.52
C GLY A 378 31.59 -41.02 -15.91
N ASP A 379 31.15 -42.17 -16.45
CA ASP A 379 32.05 -43.23 -16.92
C ASP A 379 32.91 -42.78 -18.11
N ALA A 380 32.35 -42.01 -19.05
CA ALA A 380 33.09 -41.44 -20.18
C ALA A 380 34.13 -40.41 -19.73
N ALA A 381 33.81 -39.58 -18.73
CA ALA A 381 34.75 -38.62 -18.15
C ALA A 381 35.90 -39.33 -17.41
N LEU A 382 35.59 -40.37 -16.62
CA LEU A 382 36.60 -41.18 -15.94
C LEU A 382 37.53 -41.90 -16.94
N ALA A 383 36.98 -42.46 -18.01
CA ALA A 383 37.77 -43.09 -19.07
C ALA A 383 38.73 -42.09 -19.75
N LYS A 384 38.30 -40.84 -19.96
CA LYS A 384 39.15 -39.78 -20.53
C LYS A 384 40.28 -39.35 -19.58
N ILE A 385 39.99 -39.28 -18.28
CA ILE A 385 41.01 -38.98 -17.24
C ILE A 385 42.05 -40.10 -17.18
N VAL A 386 41.61 -41.36 -17.14
CA VAL A 386 42.50 -42.53 -17.11
C VAL A 386 43.32 -42.63 -18.40
N ALA A 387 42.74 -42.34 -19.56
CA ALA A 387 43.46 -42.29 -20.83
C ALA A 387 44.49 -41.13 -20.87
N THR A 388 44.22 -40.00 -20.20
CA THR A 388 45.18 -38.88 -20.12
C THR A 388 46.32 -39.21 -19.15
N ALA A 389 46.02 -39.94 -18.07
CA ALA A 389 47.00 -40.45 -17.12
C ALA A 389 47.99 -41.46 -17.74
N SER A 390 47.69 -42.02 -18.92
CA SER A 390 48.63 -42.88 -19.65
C SER A 390 49.91 -42.16 -20.08
N ARG A 391 49.95 -40.82 -20.01
CA ARG A 391 51.15 -40.02 -20.29
C ARG A 391 52.11 -39.93 -19.11
N LEU A 392 51.69 -40.41 -17.93
CA LEU A 392 52.47 -40.41 -16.70
C LEU A 392 53.10 -41.80 -16.52
N GLU A 393 54.43 -41.84 -16.57
CA GLU A 393 55.22 -43.08 -16.50
C GLU A 393 55.27 -43.65 -15.08
N GLN A 394 55.29 -42.78 -14.05
CA GLN A 394 55.29 -43.20 -12.65
C GLN A 394 53.85 -43.47 -12.17
N ASP A 395 53.66 -44.59 -11.48
CA ASP A 395 52.36 -45.02 -10.96
C ASP A 395 51.84 -44.06 -9.87
N ASP A 396 52.73 -43.50 -9.05
CA ASP A 396 52.39 -42.55 -7.99
C ASP A 396 51.83 -41.24 -8.56
N ASP A 397 52.49 -40.69 -9.58
CA ASP A 397 52.02 -39.48 -10.29
C ASP A 397 50.67 -39.72 -11.00
N ALA A 398 50.49 -40.90 -11.61
CA ALA A 398 49.24 -41.27 -12.26
C ALA A 398 48.09 -41.44 -11.26
N ARG A 399 48.39 -41.96 -10.06
CA ARG A 399 47.42 -42.10 -8.97
C ARG A 399 46.99 -40.74 -8.42
N GLU A 400 47.94 -39.84 -8.19
CA GLU A 400 47.65 -38.47 -7.76
C GLU A 400 46.81 -37.73 -8.81
N TYR A 401 47.16 -37.87 -10.09
CA TYR A 401 46.41 -37.27 -11.18
C TYR A 401 44.96 -37.79 -11.26
N ILE A 402 44.74 -39.11 -11.25
CA ILE A 402 43.39 -39.70 -11.35
C ILE A 402 42.51 -39.30 -10.16
N THR A 403 43.08 -39.22 -8.96
CA THR A 403 42.34 -38.91 -7.74
C THR A 403 42.05 -37.41 -7.56
N SER A 404 42.77 -36.54 -8.26
CA SER A 404 42.59 -35.08 -8.19
C SER A 404 41.25 -34.56 -8.74
N PHE A 405 40.53 -35.36 -9.55
CA PHE A 405 39.33 -34.91 -10.26
C PHE A 405 38.00 -35.14 -9.50
N GLY A 406 38.01 -35.60 -8.24
CA GLY A 406 36.81 -35.80 -7.41
C GLY A 406 35.82 -36.88 -7.90
N LEU A 407 36.09 -37.49 -9.06
CA LEU A 407 35.29 -38.55 -9.69
C LEU A 407 35.56 -39.94 -9.09
N THR A 408 36.58 -40.07 -8.23
CA THR A 408 37.02 -41.33 -7.63
C THR A 408 36.74 -41.42 -6.13
N ASP A 409 36.11 -40.40 -5.52
CA ASP A 409 35.94 -40.25 -4.07
C ASP A 409 35.13 -41.39 -3.42
N GLY A 410 34.38 -42.17 -4.21
CA GLY A 410 33.63 -43.35 -3.78
C GLY A 410 34.27 -44.70 -4.14
N LEU A 411 35.44 -44.71 -4.78
CA LEU A 411 36.12 -45.94 -5.21
C LEU A 411 37.08 -46.45 -4.13
N SER A 412 37.17 -47.77 -3.97
CA SER A 412 38.15 -48.37 -3.06
C SER A 412 39.57 -48.19 -3.57
N ASP A 413 40.55 -48.12 -2.67
CA ASP A 413 41.98 -47.99 -3.03
C ASP A 413 42.43 -49.07 -4.02
N GLY A 414 41.97 -50.32 -3.84
CA GLY A 414 42.27 -51.42 -4.75
C GLY A 414 41.62 -51.28 -6.14
N THR A 415 40.56 -50.50 -6.27
CA THR A 415 39.96 -50.13 -7.57
C THR A 415 40.76 -49.03 -8.25
N ILE A 416 41.23 -48.05 -7.48
CA ILE A 416 42.09 -46.95 -7.97
C ILE A 416 43.42 -47.51 -8.49
N ASP A 417 44.04 -48.45 -7.77
CA ASP A 417 45.26 -49.13 -8.22
C ASP A 417 45.06 -49.89 -9.54
N ARG A 418 43.90 -50.53 -9.72
CA ARG A 418 43.58 -51.21 -10.97
C ARG A 418 43.36 -50.22 -12.12
N LEU A 419 42.75 -49.06 -11.85
CA LEU A 419 42.59 -48.00 -12.85
C LEU A 419 43.96 -47.47 -13.29
N VAL A 420 44.85 -47.17 -12.33
CA VAL A 420 46.24 -46.77 -12.60
C VAL A 420 46.98 -47.84 -13.40
N ALA A 421 46.91 -49.13 -13.01
CA ALA A 421 47.56 -50.21 -13.75
C ALA A 421 46.98 -50.45 -15.15
N SER A 422 45.68 -50.16 -15.34
CA SER A 422 44.99 -50.30 -16.62
C SER A 422 45.11 -49.10 -17.55
N ARG A 423 45.72 -47.99 -17.11
CA ARG A 423 45.80 -46.72 -17.86
C ARG A 423 46.41 -46.85 -19.25
N PHE A 424 47.35 -47.76 -19.44
CA PHE A 424 47.99 -48.02 -20.74
C PHE A 424 47.16 -48.92 -21.67
N LYS A 425 46.06 -49.50 -21.18
CA LYS A 425 45.16 -50.38 -21.94
C LYS A 425 43.88 -49.67 -22.40
N VAL A 426 43.63 -48.46 -21.90
CA VAL A 426 42.48 -47.64 -22.29
C VAL A 426 42.84 -46.84 -23.54
N SER A 427 42.48 -47.37 -24.72
CA SER A 427 42.50 -46.56 -25.94
C SER A 427 41.44 -45.48 -25.85
N ALA A 428 41.82 -44.23 -26.12
CA ALA A 428 40.86 -43.14 -26.26
C ALA A 428 39.82 -43.53 -27.32
N PRO A 429 38.51 -43.31 -27.07
CA PRO A 429 37.49 -43.59 -28.07
C PRO A 429 37.78 -42.78 -29.34
N SER A 430 37.90 -43.48 -30.47
CA SER A 430 38.13 -42.86 -31.78
C SER A 430 36.96 -41.94 -32.11
N GLU A 431 37.26 -40.67 -32.40
CA GLU A 431 36.29 -39.71 -32.95
C GLU A 431 35.68 -40.31 -34.23
N THR A 432 34.47 -40.85 -34.10
CA THR A 432 33.62 -41.14 -35.24
C THR A 432 33.00 -39.81 -35.63
N SER A 433 33.46 -39.28 -36.76
CA SER A 433 32.92 -38.09 -37.41
C SER A 433 31.44 -38.31 -37.72
N ALA A 434 30.57 -37.77 -36.87
CA ALA A 434 29.21 -37.45 -37.26
C ALA A 434 29.27 -36.23 -38.19
N ASP A 435 28.68 -36.36 -39.37
CA ASP A 435 28.55 -35.31 -40.37
C ASP A 435 28.15 -33.96 -39.75
N PRO A 436 28.69 -32.84 -40.26
CA PRO A 436 28.32 -31.53 -39.77
C PRO A 436 26.83 -31.29 -40.08
N ALA A 437 26.04 -31.19 -39.01
CA ALA A 437 24.74 -30.54 -39.05
C ALA A 437 24.90 -29.16 -39.73
N PRO A 438 23.92 -28.72 -40.54
CA PRO A 438 24.07 -27.54 -41.38
C PRO A 438 24.50 -26.33 -40.56
N GLN A 439 25.54 -25.65 -41.05
CA GLN A 439 25.96 -24.34 -40.56
C GLN A 439 24.79 -23.34 -40.73
N PHE A 440 23.97 -23.22 -39.70
CA PHE A 440 23.16 -22.02 -39.48
C PHE A 440 23.91 -21.11 -38.50
N ALA A 441 25.04 -20.60 -38.96
CA ALA A 441 25.69 -19.44 -38.40
C ALA A 441 26.57 -18.84 -39.49
N ASP A 442 25.96 -18.03 -40.35
CA ASP A 442 26.69 -17.09 -41.17
C ASP A 442 27.44 -16.12 -40.23
N PRO A 443 28.79 -16.05 -40.27
CA PRO A 443 29.56 -15.09 -39.47
C PRO A 443 29.32 -13.63 -39.87
N SER A 444 28.56 -13.39 -40.96
CA SER A 444 28.14 -12.07 -41.42
C SER A 444 26.69 -11.72 -41.05
N ASP A 445 26.01 -12.51 -40.21
CA ASP A 445 24.68 -12.20 -39.68
C ASP A 445 24.71 -10.93 -38.78
N PRO A 446 24.07 -9.81 -39.20
CA PRO A 446 24.11 -8.55 -38.48
C PRO A 446 23.36 -8.56 -37.14
N LEU A 447 22.77 -9.69 -36.72
CA LEU A 447 22.00 -9.83 -35.49
C LEU A 447 22.75 -10.50 -34.31
N LYS A 448 24.01 -10.95 -34.47
CA LYS A 448 24.86 -11.45 -33.37
C LYS A 448 25.76 -10.38 -32.73
N LYS A 449 25.21 -9.20 -32.44
CA LYS A 449 25.75 -8.26 -31.45
C LYS A 449 24.70 -7.97 -30.39
N LYS A 450 24.50 -8.91 -29.48
CA LYS A 450 24.09 -8.67 -28.08
C LYS A 450 24.04 -10.01 -27.36
N ASP A 451 25.07 -10.26 -26.55
CA ASP A 451 24.96 -11.23 -25.46
C ASP A 451 23.83 -10.76 -24.54
N LEU A 452 22.79 -11.58 -24.40
CA LEU A 452 21.81 -11.44 -23.33
C LEU A 452 22.25 -12.37 -22.20
N THR A 453 22.98 -11.80 -21.24
CA THR A 453 23.31 -12.47 -19.98
C THR A 453 22.09 -12.48 -19.07
N HIS A 454 21.80 -13.68 -18.55
CA HIS A 454 20.80 -13.90 -17.52
C HIS A 454 21.10 -13.05 -16.27
N VAL A 455 20.06 -12.43 -15.73
CA VAL A 455 20.07 -11.64 -14.50
C VAL A 455 20.19 -12.58 -13.30
N CYS A 456 21.42 -12.84 -12.87
CA CYS A 456 21.74 -13.25 -11.51
C CYS A 456 22.97 -12.43 -11.07
N LEU A 457 22.74 -11.39 -10.26
CA LEU A 457 23.77 -10.42 -9.85
C LEU A 457 24.48 -10.92 -8.58
N ALA A 458 25.54 -11.70 -8.73
CA ALA A 458 26.76 -11.55 -7.94
C ALA A 458 27.87 -12.44 -8.50
N ASP A 459 28.94 -11.80 -8.95
CA ASP A 459 30.25 -12.43 -9.15
C ASP A 459 30.78 -12.93 -7.79
N GLU A 460 31.45 -14.08 -7.73
CA GLU A 460 31.89 -14.74 -6.48
C GLU A 460 32.88 -13.88 -5.66
N ASN A 461 33.53 -12.89 -6.29
CA ASN A 461 34.41 -11.91 -5.64
C ASN A 461 33.92 -10.45 -5.78
N GLY A 462 32.65 -10.27 -6.16
CA GLY A 462 32.05 -8.96 -6.39
C GLY A 462 31.87 -8.14 -5.10
N PRO A 463 31.57 -6.83 -5.24
CA PRO A 463 31.44 -5.90 -4.10
C PRO A 463 30.45 -6.38 -3.04
N VAL A 464 29.35 -7.03 -3.45
CA VAL A 464 28.34 -7.60 -2.54
C VAL A 464 28.90 -8.74 -1.69
N ALA A 465 29.71 -9.63 -2.27
CA ALA A 465 30.38 -10.70 -1.54
C ALA A 465 31.40 -10.12 -0.54
N GLN A 466 32.11 -9.06 -0.91
CA GLN A 466 33.07 -8.37 -0.04
C GLN A 466 32.37 -7.66 1.15
N ILE A 467 31.26 -6.95 0.91
CA ILE A 467 30.47 -6.31 1.98
C ILE A 467 29.90 -7.36 2.94
N THR A 468 29.44 -8.48 2.39
CA THR A 468 28.93 -9.61 3.19
C THR A 468 30.04 -10.19 4.08
N ASN A 469 31.24 -10.41 3.54
CA ASN A 469 32.40 -10.89 4.29
C ASN A 469 32.87 -9.90 5.36
N GLN A 470 32.88 -8.59 5.07
CA GLN A 470 33.23 -7.54 6.04
C GLN A 470 32.20 -7.46 7.17
N LEU A 471 30.91 -7.55 6.87
CA LEU A 471 29.85 -7.57 7.86
C LEU A 471 29.96 -8.79 8.78
N MET A 472 30.28 -9.97 8.22
CA MET A 472 30.52 -11.19 8.98
C MET A 472 31.72 -11.02 9.92
N ALA A 473 32.85 -10.48 9.43
CA ALA A 473 34.04 -10.24 10.24
C ALA A 473 33.79 -9.21 11.37
N LEU A 474 33.11 -8.10 11.08
CA LEU A 474 32.76 -7.06 12.06
C LEU A 474 31.77 -7.57 13.12
N SER A 475 30.83 -8.43 12.73
CA SER A 475 29.84 -9.02 13.63
C SER A 475 30.42 -10.12 14.52
N GLN A 476 31.48 -10.81 14.08
CA GLN A 476 32.09 -11.94 14.79
C GLN A 476 32.59 -11.56 16.20
N GLY A 477 33.19 -10.39 16.35
CA GLY A 477 33.63 -9.89 17.66
C GLY A 477 32.47 -9.62 18.62
N HIS A 478 31.32 -9.21 18.09
CA HIS A 478 30.11 -8.96 18.88
C HIS A 478 29.49 -10.27 19.40
N PHE A 479 29.39 -11.27 18.54
CA PHE A 479 28.92 -12.60 18.95
C PHE A 479 29.89 -13.30 19.92
N THR A 480 31.19 -13.18 19.69
CA THR A 480 32.21 -13.73 20.59
C THR A 480 32.14 -13.10 21.98
N ARG A 481 32.00 -11.77 22.08
CA ARG A 481 31.81 -11.08 23.37
C ARG A 481 30.51 -11.48 24.07
N ARG A 482 29.41 -11.61 23.31
CA ARG A 482 28.11 -12.07 23.84
C ARG A 482 28.18 -13.49 24.38
N LEU A 483 28.77 -14.41 23.62
CA LEU A 483 28.98 -15.80 24.03
C LEU A 483 29.90 -15.89 25.25
N LYS A 484 30.95 -15.06 25.33
CA LYS A 484 31.82 -14.98 26.51
C LYS A 484 31.06 -14.47 27.74
N ALA A 485 30.25 -13.42 27.60
CA ALA A 485 29.44 -12.89 28.70
C ALA A 485 28.38 -13.87 29.19
N ILE A 486 27.74 -14.63 28.28
CA ILE A 486 26.85 -15.73 28.63
C ILE A 486 27.62 -16.81 29.37
N ARG A 487 28.77 -17.24 28.86
CA ARG A 487 29.60 -18.26 29.52
C ARG A 487 29.98 -17.82 30.92
N THR A 488 30.50 -16.60 31.11
CA THR A 488 30.83 -16.07 32.45
C THR A 488 29.61 -15.96 33.38
N ALA A 489 28.42 -15.65 32.85
CA ALA A 489 27.20 -15.63 33.65
C ALA A 489 26.76 -17.04 34.10
N VAL A 490 27.15 -18.08 33.36
CA VAL A 490 26.80 -19.48 33.59
C VAL A 490 27.90 -20.25 34.35
N ASP A 491 29.15 -19.81 34.30
CA ASP A 491 30.33 -20.44 34.92
C ASP A 491 30.41 -20.20 36.44
N ILE A 492 29.29 -20.37 37.13
CA ILE A 492 29.16 -20.18 38.57
C ILE A 492 28.39 -21.38 39.13
N ALA A 493 28.86 -21.95 40.24
CA ALA A 493 28.37 -23.23 40.75
C ALA A 493 26.89 -23.21 41.22
N ASP A 494 26.30 -22.03 41.51
CA ASP A 494 24.91 -21.88 41.94
C ASP A 494 23.96 -21.57 40.74
N PRO A 495 23.03 -22.47 40.39
CA PRO A 495 22.07 -22.29 39.28
C PRO A 495 21.16 -21.07 39.45
N ALA A 496 20.80 -20.71 40.69
CA ALA A 496 19.92 -19.58 40.96
C ALA A 496 20.62 -18.25 40.68
N GLN A 497 21.92 -18.16 41.00
CA GLN A 497 22.74 -16.99 40.70
C GLN A 497 23.06 -16.89 39.19
N ALA A 498 23.32 -18.01 38.52
CA ALA A 498 23.51 -18.03 37.07
C ALA A 498 22.27 -17.50 36.33
N MET A 499 21.07 -17.91 36.75
CA MET A 499 19.81 -17.43 36.18
C MET A 499 19.60 -15.92 36.41
N ARG A 500 19.90 -15.41 37.61
CA ARG A 500 19.83 -13.96 37.90
C ARG A 500 20.79 -13.16 37.03
N ASN A 501 22.00 -13.67 36.83
CA ASN A 501 23.01 -13.01 36.02
C ASN A 501 22.65 -13.02 34.53
N LEU A 502 22.07 -14.11 34.02
CA LEU A 502 21.55 -14.20 32.66
C LEU A 502 20.37 -13.24 32.43
N LEU A 503 19.45 -13.11 33.39
CA LEU A 503 18.34 -12.16 33.33
C LEU A 503 18.83 -10.70 33.34
N ALA A 504 19.81 -10.38 34.19
CA ALA A 504 20.43 -9.05 34.21
C ALA A 504 21.20 -8.74 32.92
N LEU A 505 21.81 -9.77 32.30
CA LEU A 505 22.48 -9.65 31.01
C LEU A 505 21.47 -9.40 29.89
N ALA A 506 20.36 -10.15 29.85
CA ALA A 506 19.29 -10.00 28.89
C ALA A 506 18.61 -8.62 28.98
N ALA A 507 18.40 -8.10 30.19
CA ALA A 507 17.80 -6.78 30.42
C ALA A 507 18.67 -5.61 29.93
N ARG A 508 19.99 -5.82 29.78
CA ARG A 508 20.94 -4.80 29.28
C ARG A 508 21.25 -4.93 27.80
N TRP A 509 20.78 -5.99 27.16
CA TRP A 509 21.08 -6.24 25.75
C TRP A 509 20.08 -5.54 24.85
N THR A 510 20.61 -4.76 23.91
CA THR A 510 19.81 -4.13 22.88
C THR A 510 20.21 -4.64 21.49
N PRO A 511 19.26 -4.70 20.54
CA PRO A 511 19.55 -5.08 19.16
C PRO A 511 20.31 -3.97 18.41
N ASP A 512 20.35 -2.75 18.96
CA ASP A 512 20.81 -1.53 18.28
C ASP A 512 22.20 -1.64 17.68
N ALA A 513 23.16 -2.24 18.38
CA ALA A 513 24.53 -2.36 17.89
C ALA A 513 24.63 -3.25 16.64
N GLN A 514 23.84 -4.32 16.58
CA GLN A 514 23.80 -5.24 15.44
C GLN A 514 22.92 -4.68 14.32
N ALA A 515 21.81 -4.04 14.66
CA ALA A 515 20.93 -3.35 13.72
C ALA A 515 21.66 -2.20 13.00
N ARG A 516 22.53 -1.46 13.71
CA ARG A 516 23.38 -0.41 13.11
C ARG A 516 24.39 -0.97 12.11
N LEU A 517 25.05 -2.09 12.43
CA LEU A 517 26.00 -2.73 11.51
C LEU A 517 25.31 -3.25 10.25
N LEU A 518 24.14 -3.88 10.41
CA LEU A 518 23.31 -4.33 9.29
C LEU A 518 22.82 -3.16 8.44
N GLY A 519 22.34 -2.08 9.09
CA GLY A 519 21.90 -0.87 8.40
C GLY A 519 23.02 -0.23 7.57
N GLN A 520 24.23 -0.14 8.14
CA GLN A 520 25.40 0.39 7.42
C GLN A 520 25.82 -0.47 6.23
N ALA A 521 25.77 -1.81 6.37
CA ALA A 521 26.07 -2.71 5.26
C ALA A 521 25.01 -2.67 4.15
N MET A 522 23.73 -2.52 4.51
CA MET A 522 22.64 -2.33 3.55
C MET A 522 22.73 -0.99 2.83
N GLU A 523 23.07 0.09 3.55
CA GLU A 523 23.35 1.37 2.93
C GLU A 523 24.54 1.26 1.97
N LEU A 524 25.66 0.68 2.40
CA LEU A 524 26.86 0.50 1.57
C LEU A 524 26.56 -0.34 0.32
N ALA A 525 25.83 -1.44 0.45
CA ALA A 525 25.39 -2.24 -0.70
C ALA A 525 24.48 -1.45 -1.65
N ALA A 526 23.65 -0.55 -1.12
CA ALA A 526 22.82 0.34 -1.93
C ALA A 526 23.63 1.49 -2.58
N TRP A 527 24.75 1.90 -2.00
CA TRP A 527 25.69 2.86 -2.60
C TRP A 527 26.53 2.20 -3.68
N GLU A 528 27.06 1.00 -3.42
CA GLU A 528 27.84 0.19 -4.36
C GLU A 528 26.99 -0.29 -5.53
N GLY A 529 25.76 -0.74 -5.30
CA GLY A 529 24.82 -1.07 -6.37
C GLY A 529 24.46 0.15 -7.24
N ARG A 530 24.46 1.36 -6.66
CA ARG A 530 24.28 2.60 -7.40
C ARG A 530 25.56 2.97 -8.16
N GLU A 531 26.73 2.86 -7.54
CA GLU A 531 28.03 3.16 -8.14
C GLU A 531 28.37 2.18 -9.27
N ALA A 532 28.07 0.89 -9.14
CA ALA A 532 28.20 -0.10 -10.21
C ALA A 532 27.33 0.26 -11.41
N VAL A 533 26.09 0.72 -11.18
CA VAL A 533 25.22 1.25 -12.25
C VAL A 533 25.80 2.52 -12.89
N PHE A 534 26.53 3.34 -12.14
CA PHE A 534 27.21 4.53 -12.69
C PHE A 534 28.54 4.21 -13.40
N GLN A 535 29.30 3.21 -12.94
CA GLN A 535 30.54 2.77 -13.58
C GLN A 535 30.27 1.94 -14.84
N ASP A 536 29.22 1.12 -14.85
CA ASP A 536 28.73 0.44 -16.07
C ASP A 536 28.15 1.44 -17.10
N ALA A 537 27.67 2.59 -16.64
CA ALA A 537 27.19 3.67 -17.50
C ALA A 537 28.31 4.46 -18.20
N ASP A 538 29.55 4.46 -17.68
CA ASP A 538 30.69 5.15 -18.31
C ASP A 538 31.35 4.32 -19.43
N ALA A 539 31.15 2.99 -19.46
CA ALA A 539 31.83 2.10 -20.41
C ALA A 539 30.94 1.52 -21.54
N ALA A 540 29.61 1.55 -21.40
CA ALA A 540 28.72 1.02 -22.42
C ALA A 540 27.55 1.96 -22.68
N GLY A 541 27.46 2.47 -23.93
CA GLY A 541 26.29 3.19 -24.41
C GLY A 541 25.04 2.32 -24.35
N PHE A 542 24.28 2.43 -23.26
CA PHE A 542 23.03 1.71 -23.07
C PHE A 542 21.86 2.63 -23.41
N ALA A 543 21.55 2.71 -24.70
CA ALA A 543 20.19 3.00 -25.13
C ALA A 543 19.33 1.77 -24.81
N THR A 544 18.77 1.73 -23.61
CA THR A 544 17.40 1.25 -23.43
C THR A 544 16.60 2.45 -22.98
N GLU A 545 15.44 2.64 -23.60
CA GLU A 545 14.52 3.72 -23.27
C GLU A 545 14.11 3.58 -21.80
N VAL A 546 14.73 4.39 -20.94
CA VAL A 546 14.18 4.70 -19.62
C VAL A 546 12.89 5.44 -19.91
N SER A 547 11.76 4.74 -19.86
CA SER A 547 10.46 5.40 -19.86
C SER A 547 10.44 6.34 -18.66
N ALA A 548 10.12 7.61 -18.92
CA ALA A 548 10.01 8.63 -17.88
C ALA A 548 9.05 8.11 -16.80
N GLN A 549 9.58 7.82 -15.61
CA GLN A 549 8.72 7.46 -14.48
C GLN A 549 7.86 8.69 -14.15
N PRO A 550 6.54 8.52 -13.98
CA PRO A 550 5.67 9.63 -13.62
C PRO A 550 6.17 10.27 -12.32
N PHE A 551 6.37 11.59 -12.31
CA PHE A 551 6.78 12.30 -11.09
C PHE A 551 5.58 12.43 -10.15
N LEU A 552 5.40 11.43 -9.28
CA LEU A 552 4.20 11.27 -8.46
C LEU A 552 3.91 12.48 -7.58
N GLU A 553 4.92 13.09 -6.96
CA GLU A 553 4.74 14.26 -6.10
C GLU A 553 4.23 15.49 -6.87
N GLN A 554 4.63 15.64 -8.14
CA GLN A 554 4.10 16.66 -9.05
C GLN A 554 2.65 16.36 -9.44
N ILE A 555 2.35 15.11 -9.77
CA ILE A 555 1.02 14.65 -10.19
C ILE A 555 0.01 14.80 -9.04
N ASP A 556 0.38 14.36 -7.84
CA ASP A 556 -0.41 14.50 -6.62
C ASP A 556 -0.71 15.97 -6.34
N PHE A 557 0.30 16.83 -6.47
CA PHE A 557 0.15 18.26 -6.25
C PHE A 557 -0.82 18.91 -7.24
N LEU A 558 -0.86 18.48 -8.50
CA LEU A 558 -1.78 19.01 -9.50
C LEU A 558 -3.21 18.47 -9.32
N ARG A 559 -3.36 17.16 -9.06
CA ARG A 559 -4.67 16.48 -8.94
C ARG A 559 -5.50 17.03 -7.79
N GLN A 560 -4.88 17.40 -6.68
CA GLN A 560 -5.57 17.93 -5.50
C GLN A 560 -6.02 19.40 -5.62
N LYS A 561 -5.51 20.17 -6.61
CA LYS A 561 -5.91 21.59 -6.75
C LYS A 561 -7.40 21.68 -7.05
N ARG A 562 -8.14 22.52 -6.32
CA ARG A 562 -9.55 22.79 -6.58
C ARG A 562 -9.69 23.73 -7.77
N ILE A 563 -10.61 23.46 -8.66
CA ILE A 563 -10.93 24.39 -9.75
C ILE A 563 -11.58 25.65 -9.18
N ALA A 564 -11.25 26.82 -9.74
CA ALA A 564 -11.94 28.06 -9.41
C ALA A 564 -12.03 28.98 -10.64
N PRO A 565 -13.14 29.72 -10.80
CA PRO A 565 -13.28 30.66 -11.89
C PRO A 565 -12.36 31.87 -11.66
N SER A 566 -11.83 32.43 -12.75
CA SER A 566 -11.05 33.68 -12.69
C SER A 566 -11.27 34.53 -13.94
N LYS A 567 -11.43 35.83 -13.77
CA LYS A 567 -11.53 36.80 -14.87
C LYS A 567 -10.14 37.26 -15.30
N THR A 568 -9.26 37.53 -14.34
CA THR A 568 -7.88 37.94 -14.58
C THR A 568 -6.91 37.02 -13.82
N TRP A 569 -5.66 36.95 -14.28
CA TRP A 569 -4.67 36.12 -13.61
C TRP A 569 -4.32 36.64 -12.21
N THR A 570 -4.55 37.92 -11.93
CA THR A 570 -4.38 38.56 -10.61
C THR A 570 -5.50 38.26 -9.62
N ASP A 571 -6.57 37.58 -10.04
CA ASP A 571 -7.67 37.18 -9.13
C ASP A 571 -7.22 36.09 -8.14
N THR A 572 -6.11 35.41 -8.43
CA THR A 572 -5.44 34.46 -7.56
C THR A 572 -3.95 34.81 -7.59
N LEU A 573 -3.32 34.99 -6.43
CA LEU A 573 -1.92 35.42 -6.36
C LEU A 573 -1.15 34.56 -5.37
N ARG A 574 0.16 34.46 -5.59
CA ARG A 574 1.11 33.78 -4.68
C ARG A 574 0.63 32.36 -4.41
N GLY A 575 0.83 31.88 -3.19
CA GLY A 575 0.46 30.52 -2.83
C GLY A 575 -1.04 30.24 -2.68
N ASP A 576 -1.96 31.11 -3.13
CA ASP A 576 -3.34 30.66 -3.41
C ASP A 576 -3.37 29.73 -4.65
N HIS A 577 -2.38 29.85 -5.55
CA HIS A 577 -2.16 28.92 -6.66
C HIS A 577 -1.75 27.51 -6.23
N ASP A 578 -1.33 27.31 -4.98
CA ASP A 578 -1.06 25.97 -4.45
C ASP A 578 -2.35 25.16 -4.25
N ARG A 579 -3.50 25.85 -4.12
CA ARG A 579 -4.79 25.22 -3.79
C ARG A 579 -5.80 25.34 -4.90
N LYS A 580 -5.71 26.39 -5.71
CA LYS A 580 -6.64 26.67 -6.79
C LYS A 580 -5.99 26.46 -8.15
N PHE A 581 -6.63 25.64 -8.97
CA PHE A 581 -6.39 25.57 -10.40
C PHE A 581 -7.30 26.59 -11.07
N VAL A 582 -6.69 27.60 -11.69
CA VAL A 582 -7.41 28.70 -12.34
C VAL A 582 -6.86 28.91 -13.74
N VAL A 583 -7.73 29.27 -14.68
CA VAL A 583 -7.36 29.70 -16.03
C VAL A 583 -7.92 31.10 -16.22
N ALA A 584 -7.06 32.09 -16.45
CA ALA A 584 -7.50 33.49 -16.54
C ALA A 584 -8.54 33.70 -17.64
N GLY A 585 -9.67 34.34 -17.35
CA GLY A 585 -10.75 34.52 -18.32
C GLY A 585 -11.65 33.30 -18.50
N ALA A 586 -11.35 32.16 -17.87
CA ALA A 586 -12.27 31.03 -17.75
C ALA A 586 -13.11 31.24 -16.48
N THR A 587 -14.37 31.66 -16.68
CA THR A 587 -15.32 31.96 -15.61
C THR A 587 -16.31 30.83 -15.36
N ASP A 588 -16.38 29.86 -16.27
CA ASP A 588 -17.15 28.63 -16.10
C ASP A 588 -16.29 27.53 -15.47
N LEU A 589 -16.83 26.86 -14.46
CA LEU A 589 -16.16 25.78 -13.74
C LEU A 589 -15.96 24.54 -14.61
N ALA A 590 -16.94 24.20 -15.47
CA ALA A 590 -16.83 23.04 -16.34
C ALA A 590 -15.68 23.19 -17.35
N LEU A 591 -15.51 24.41 -17.88
CA LEU A 591 -14.35 24.80 -18.70
C LEU A 591 -13.02 24.66 -17.94
N VAL A 592 -12.95 25.15 -16.70
CA VAL A 592 -11.73 25.08 -15.87
C VAL A 592 -11.40 23.63 -15.48
N GLU A 593 -12.42 22.80 -15.23
CA GLU A 593 -12.28 21.37 -14.95
C GLU A 593 -11.73 20.60 -16.14
N ASP A 594 -12.26 20.84 -17.34
CA ASP A 594 -11.78 20.22 -18.56
C ASP A 594 -10.31 20.60 -18.83
N PHE A 595 -9.93 21.86 -18.61
CA PHE A 595 -8.52 22.28 -18.70
C PHE A 595 -7.64 21.61 -17.64
N LYS A 596 -8.09 21.51 -16.39
CA LYS A 596 -7.33 20.80 -15.34
C LYS A 596 -7.09 19.34 -15.72
N ASN A 597 -8.12 18.67 -16.22
CA ASN A 597 -8.05 17.28 -16.64
C ASN A 597 -7.14 17.10 -17.87
N ALA A 598 -7.16 18.04 -18.81
CA ALA A 598 -6.24 18.05 -19.95
C ALA A 598 -4.77 18.21 -19.53
N VAL A 599 -4.47 19.15 -18.63
CA VAL A 599 -3.11 19.30 -18.08
C VAL A 599 -2.70 18.04 -17.31
N ALA A 600 -3.60 17.46 -16.50
CA ALA A 600 -3.33 16.26 -15.72
C ALA A 600 -3.14 14.99 -16.56
N ARG A 601 -3.60 14.94 -17.82
CA ARG A 601 -3.28 13.87 -18.78
C ARG A 601 -1.95 14.10 -19.47
N ALA A 602 -1.66 15.35 -19.82
CA ALA A 602 -0.44 15.71 -20.54
C ALA A 602 0.82 15.78 -19.65
N ILE A 603 0.66 15.76 -18.33
CA ILE A 603 1.77 15.82 -17.34
C ILE A 603 2.63 14.56 -17.33
N ASP A 604 2.07 13.39 -17.62
CA ASP A 604 2.79 12.12 -17.58
C ASP A 604 3.85 12.03 -18.70
N THR A 605 3.62 12.72 -19.82
CA THR A 605 4.48 12.70 -21.02
C THR A 605 5.15 14.04 -21.32
N TRP A 606 4.83 15.10 -20.55
CA TRP A 606 5.24 16.49 -20.84
C TRP A 606 4.92 16.94 -22.29
N ASP A 607 3.91 16.33 -22.91
CA ASP A 607 3.59 16.55 -24.31
C ASP A 607 2.66 17.76 -24.51
N GLU A 608 3.27 18.92 -24.82
CA GLU A 608 2.53 20.15 -25.14
C GLU A 608 1.61 19.99 -26.36
N LYS A 609 1.93 19.10 -27.32
CA LYS A 609 1.09 18.87 -28.50
C LYS A 609 -0.17 18.09 -28.15
N ALA A 610 -0.08 17.13 -27.23
CA ALA A 610 -1.24 16.44 -26.68
C ALA A 610 -2.17 17.43 -25.98
N PHE A 611 -1.62 18.32 -25.15
CA PHE A 611 -2.40 19.38 -24.51
C PHE A 611 -3.01 20.36 -25.54
N ALA A 612 -2.27 20.72 -26.60
CA ALA A 612 -2.76 21.61 -27.66
C ALA A 612 -4.00 21.05 -28.38
N LYS A 613 -4.05 19.72 -28.60
CA LYS A 613 -5.21 19.05 -29.20
C LYS A 613 -6.44 19.10 -28.28
N ASP A 614 -6.24 18.83 -27.00
CA ASP A 614 -7.31 18.92 -25.99
C ASP A 614 -7.77 20.38 -25.81
N PHE A 615 -6.85 21.35 -25.87
CA PHE A 615 -7.16 22.77 -25.74
C PHE A 615 -8.17 23.22 -26.80
N ASP A 616 -7.96 22.87 -28.08
CA ASP A 616 -8.88 23.26 -29.16
C ASP A 616 -10.27 22.66 -28.96
N ALA A 617 -10.34 21.37 -28.60
CA ALA A 617 -11.60 20.69 -28.33
C ALA A 617 -12.37 21.31 -27.15
N ILE A 618 -11.65 21.72 -26.11
CA ILE A 618 -12.23 22.39 -24.93
C ILE A 618 -12.75 23.78 -25.30
N VAL A 619 -11.99 24.57 -26.06
CA VAL A 619 -12.40 25.89 -26.53
C VAL A 619 -13.66 25.80 -27.38
N GLU A 620 -13.72 24.85 -28.31
CA GLU A 620 -14.87 24.61 -29.19
C GLU A 620 -16.10 24.17 -28.37
N LYS A 621 -15.94 23.19 -27.48
CA LYS A 621 -17.00 22.65 -26.63
C LYS A 621 -17.68 23.71 -25.78
N HIS A 622 -16.91 24.63 -25.21
CA HIS A 622 -17.42 25.64 -24.28
C HIS A 622 -17.66 27.01 -24.93
N GLY A 623 -17.38 27.16 -26.23
CA GLY A 623 -17.50 28.42 -26.95
C GLY A 623 -16.65 29.54 -26.33
N TRP A 624 -15.49 29.20 -25.74
CA TRP A 624 -14.73 30.12 -24.92
C TRP A 624 -13.91 31.11 -25.76
N SER A 625 -14.24 32.40 -25.68
CA SER A 625 -13.43 33.47 -26.25
C SER A 625 -12.32 33.91 -25.29
N TYR A 626 -11.07 33.97 -25.75
CA TYR A 626 -9.92 34.40 -24.95
C TYR A 626 -9.06 35.46 -25.65
N ASN A 627 -8.26 36.18 -24.87
CA ASN A 627 -7.34 37.20 -25.38
C ASN A 627 -5.95 36.61 -25.65
N GLY A 628 -5.33 37.02 -26.76
CA GLY A 628 -3.99 36.58 -27.19
C GLY A 628 -4.02 35.50 -28.28
N GLY A 629 -2.85 35.21 -28.86
CA GLY A 629 -2.71 34.14 -29.86
C GLY A 629 -2.88 32.75 -29.25
N ARG A 630 -3.47 31.82 -30.02
CA ARG A 630 -3.71 30.42 -29.62
C ARG A 630 -2.46 29.76 -29.00
N ASP A 631 -1.35 29.76 -29.71
CA ASP A 631 -0.13 29.06 -29.27
C ASP A 631 0.47 29.70 -28.01
N TRP A 632 0.38 31.03 -27.90
CA TRP A 632 0.77 31.72 -26.68
C TRP A 632 -0.08 31.27 -25.48
N ARG A 633 -1.39 31.06 -25.70
CA ARG A 633 -2.33 30.66 -24.64
C ARG A 633 -2.08 29.23 -24.16
N ILE A 634 -1.93 28.31 -25.10
CA ILE A 634 -1.59 26.89 -24.85
C ILE A 634 -0.31 26.82 -24.01
N ARG A 635 0.76 27.46 -24.50
CA ARG A 635 2.05 27.46 -23.81
C ARG A 635 1.97 28.08 -22.42
N THR A 636 1.23 29.19 -22.27
CA THR A 636 1.11 29.88 -20.98
C THR A 636 0.39 29.01 -19.94
N ILE A 637 -0.72 28.36 -20.31
CA ILE A 637 -1.48 27.51 -19.40
C ILE A 637 -0.67 26.25 -19.06
N PHE A 638 -0.11 25.59 -20.06
CA PHE A 638 0.62 24.34 -19.90
C PHE A 638 1.92 24.55 -19.13
N ALA A 639 2.83 25.39 -19.63
CA ALA A 639 4.16 25.56 -19.05
C ALA A 639 4.10 26.12 -17.63
N THR A 640 3.17 27.03 -17.33
CA THR A 640 3.01 27.59 -15.97
C THR A 640 2.56 26.53 -14.97
N ASN A 641 1.56 25.72 -15.31
CA ASN A 641 1.06 24.68 -14.41
C ASN A 641 2.07 23.55 -14.25
N ILE A 642 2.78 23.18 -15.32
CA ILE A 642 3.83 22.15 -15.27
C ILE A 642 5.02 22.63 -14.44
N ALA A 643 5.55 23.84 -14.67
CA ALA A 643 6.70 24.34 -13.92
C ALA A 643 6.40 24.54 -12.43
N THR A 644 5.23 25.10 -12.08
CA THR A 644 4.83 25.30 -10.68
C THR A 644 4.56 23.98 -9.96
N SER A 645 3.91 23.01 -10.62
CA SER A 645 3.68 21.69 -10.02
C SER A 645 4.99 20.90 -9.86
N HIS A 646 5.89 20.96 -10.84
CA HIS A 646 7.18 20.28 -10.78
C HIS A 646 8.00 20.83 -9.60
N MET A 647 8.09 22.15 -9.45
CA MET A 647 8.81 22.76 -8.34
C MET A 647 8.15 22.49 -6.98
N ALA A 648 6.82 22.37 -6.91
CA ALA A 648 6.12 21.95 -5.69
C ALA A 648 6.44 20.50 -5.29
N GLY A 649 6.47 19.58 -6.27
CA GLY A 649 6.92 18.20 -6.03
C GLY A 649 8.39 18.14 -5.59
N ARG A 650 9.25 18.93 -6.21
CA ARG A 650 10.67 19.05 -5.83
C ARG A 650 10.84 19.61 -4.43
N LEU A 651 10.09 20.64 -4.06
CA LEU A 651 10.11 21.20 -2.71
C LEU A 651 9.79 20.12 -1.67
N ARG A 652 8.79 19.27 -1.95
CA ARG A 652 8.43 18.13 -1.08
C ARG A 652 9.55 17.12 -0.90
N GLN A 653 10.21 16.72 -2.00
CA GLN A 653 11.39 15.85 -1.91
C GLN A 653 12.53 16.49 -1.13
N MET A 654 12.76 17.79 -1.34
CA MET A 654 13.86 18.53 -0.71
C MET A 654 13.64 18.78 0.78
N ARG A 655 12.38 18.79 1.23
CA ARG A 655 11.98 18.99 2.63
C ARG A 655 11.78 17.70 3.42
N ASP A 656 11.93 16.55 2.77
CA ASP A 656 11.95 15.26 3.46
C ASP A 656 12.99 15.32 4.60
N PRO A 657 12.63 14.93 5.85
CA PRO A 657 13.53 15.00 6.99
C PRO A 657 14.89 14.33 6.77
N ASP A 658 14.93 13.23 6.00
CA ASP A 658 16.17 12.54 5.68
C ASP A 658 16.99 13.29 4.63
N VAL A 659 16.34 13.94 3.66
CA VAL A 659 17.01 14.78 2.66
C VAL A 659 17.57 16.04 3.31
N ILE A 660 16.82 16.72 4.19
CA ILE A 660 17.33 17.87 4.94
C ILE A 660 18.54 17.44 5.79
N ARG A 661 18.44 16.31 6.49
CA ARG A 661 19.53 15.81 7.34
C ARG A 661 20.81 15.51 6.54
N LEU A 662 20.69 14.94 5.34
CA LEU A 662 21.83 14.53 4.51
C LEU A 662 22.34 15.64 3.58
N ARG A 663 21.45 16.52 3.12
CA ARG A 663 21.67 17.53 2.08
C ARG A 663 21.03 18.89 2.44
N PRO A 664 21.41 19.51 3.57
CA PRO A 664 20.74 20.70 4.11
C PRO A 664 20.99 21.99 3.31
N TYR A 665 21.85 21.97 2.30
CA TYR A 665 22.22 23.16 1.54
C TYR A 665 21.50 23.18 0.20
N TRP A 666 20.91 24.31 -0.16
CA TRP A 666 20.18 24.48 -1.42
C TRP A 666 20.96 25.41 -2.33
N GLN A 667 21.14 24.99 -3.58
CA GLN A 667 21.80 25.77 -4.63
C GLN A 667 20.77 26.27 -5.63
N TYR A 668 20.75 27.58 -5.87
CA TYR A 668 19.98 28.19 -6.94
C TYR A 668 20.62 27.87 -8.30
N ARG A 669 19.82 27.41 -9.26
CA ARG A 669 20.30 27.02 -10.60
C ARG A 669 19.52 27.78 -11.67
N HIS A 670 20.23 28.59 -12.44
CA HIS A 670 19.65 29.25 -13.61
C HIS A 670 19.68 28.31 -14.82
N GLY A 671 18.59 28.30 -15.61
CA GLY A 671 18.51 27.51 -16.85
C GLY A 671 18.41 26.00 -16.66
N GLU A 672 17.99 25.52 -15.47
CA GLU A 672 17.85 24.09 -15.16
C GLU A 672 16.84 23.38 -16.07
N ASN A 673 15.69 24.02 -16.32
CA ASN A 673 14.59 23.45 -17.13
C ASN A 673 14.61 23.97 -18.59
N GLY A 674 15.74 24.50 -19.05
CA GLY A 674 15.93 24.99 -20.42
C GLY A 674 16.69 26.32 -20.50
N THR A 675 17.48 26.49 -21.55
CA THR A 675 18.31 27.69 -21.77
C THR A 675 17.46 28.87 -22.22
N PRO A 676 17.29 29.93 -21.40
CA PRO A 676 16.50 31.09 -21.81
C PRO A 676 17.26 31.91 -22.86
N LEU A 677 16.56 32.31 -23.94
CA LEU A 677 17.12 33.19 -24.98
C LEU A 677 17.56 34.55 -24.44
N ASN A 678 16.78 35.10 -23.49
CA ASN A 678 17.06 36.37 -22.83
C ASN A 678 17.06 36.15 -21.31
N PRO A 679 18.20 35.76 -20.71
CA PRO A 679 18.29 35.50 -19.27
C PRO A 679 18.13 36.81 -18.48
N ARG A 680 17.37 36.76 -17.39
CA ARG A 680 17.17 37.92 -16.48
C ARG A 680 18.46 38.18 -15.69
N PRO A 681 18.99 39.42 -15.66
CA PRO A 681 20.24 39.73 -14.97
C PRO A 681 20.27 39.31 -13.49
N GLN A 682 19.15 39.48 -12.78
CA GLN A 682 19.05 39.08 -11.36
C GLN A 682 19.16 37.56 -11.19
N HIS A 683 18.53 36.78 -12.07
CA HIS A 683 18.54 35.30 -11.96
C HIS A 683 19.92 34.72 -12.29
N LEU A 684 20.66 35.35 -13.21
CA LEU A 684 22.06 35.03 -13.47
C LEU A 684 22.96 35.37 -12.27
N ALA A 685 22.72 36.49 -11.60
CA ALA A 685 23.49 36.89 -10.41
C ALA A 685 23.26 35.94 -9.21
N TRP A 686 22.11 35.25 -9.19
CA TRP A 686 21.80 34.23 -8.19
C TRP A 686 22.27 32.83 -8.57
N ASP A 687 22.67 32.59 -9.83
CA ASP A 687 23.11 31.27 -10.25
C ASP A 687 24.31 30.77 -9.44
N GLY A 688 24.24 29.53 -8.99
CA GLY A 688 25.27 28.89 -8.19
C GLY A 688 25.33 29.33 -6.73
N ARG A 689 24.45 30.24 -6.27
CA ARG A 689 24.34 30.63 -4.86
C ARG A 689 23.85 29.47 -4.01
N ILE A 690 24.53 29.22 -2.89
CA ILE A 690 24.22 28.12 -1.99
C ILE A 690 23.82 28.69 -0.65
N LEU A 691 22.58 28.47 -0.21
CA LEU A 691 22.06 28.92 1.08
C LEU A 691 21.61 27.72 1.91
N MET A 692 21.36 27.92 3.19
CA MET A 692 20.74 26.87 4.02
C MET A 692 19.27 26.68 3.60
N HIS A 693 18.73 25.47 3.76
CA HIS A 693 17.35 25.14 3.35
C HIS A 693 16.27 25.98 4.04
N ASP A 694 16.54 26.48 5.25
CA ASP A 694 15.63 27.27 6.09
C ASP A 694 15.87 28.78 5.99
N ASP A 695 16.72 29.22 5.06
CA ASP A 695 16.99 30.63 4.85
C ASP A 695 15.75 31.39 4.34
N VAL A 696 15.44 32.54 4.97
CA VAL A 696 14.27 33.39 4.64
C VAL A 696 14.26 33.87 3.19
N TRP A 697 15.42 33.93 2.52
CA TRP A 697 15.51 34.29 1.11
C TRP A 697 14.71 33.33 0.22
N TRP A 698 14.67 32.05 0.57
CA TRP A 698 13.89 31.05 -0.17
C TRP A 698 12.40 31.31 -0.10
N GLU A 699 11.86 31.97 0.94
CA GLU A 699 10.42 32.24 1.05
C GLU A 699 9.84 33.02 -0.14
N THR A 700 10.68 33.85 -0.77
CA THR A 700 10.28 34.73 -1.88
C THR A 700 11.01 34.47 -3.19
N HIS A 701 12.17 33.80 -3.17
CA HIS A 701 13.05 33.61 -4.34
C HIS A 701 13.16 32.15 -4.79
N PHE A 702 12.30 31.25 -4.29
CA PHE A 702 12.25 29.87 -4.75
C PHE A 702 11.55 29.78 -6.13
N PRO A 703 12.21 29.22 -7.16
CA PRO A 703 11.66 29.15 -8.52
C PRO A 703 10.34 28.35 -8.63
N PRO A 704 9.51 28.63 -9.66
CA PRO A 704 9.63 29.71 -10.65
C PRO A 704 9.43 31.11 -10.06
N ASN A 705 10.35 32.03 -10.40
CA ASN A 705 10.36 33.39 -9.88
C ASN A 705 9.64 34.42 -10.76
N ASP A 706 9.19 34.04 -11.95
CA ASP A 706 8.41 34.89 -12.87
C ASP A 706 7.88 34.03 -14.04
N TRP A 707 7.07 34.62 -14.92
CA TRP A 707 6.60 33.98 -16.15
C TRP A 707 7.77 33.45 -17.00
N ALA A 708 7.62 32.24 -17.56
CA ALA A 708 8.65 31.57 -18.37
C ALA A 708 10.02 31.43 -17.66
N CYS A 709 10.04 31.33 -16.33
CA CYS A 709 11.25 31.03 -15.58
C CYS A 709 11.67 29.56 -15.77
N SER A 710 12.94 29.34 -16.11
CA SER A 710 13.55 27.99 -16.22
C SER A 710 14.55 27.69 -15.09
N CYS A 711 14.55 28.50 -14.02
CA CYS A 711 15.41 28.26 -12.87
C CYS A 711 14.87 27.13 -11.99
N GLY A 712 15.74 26.49 -11.21
CA GLY A 712 15.38 25.47 -10.24
C GLY A 712 16.35 25.47 -9.05
N VAL A 713 16.25 24.42 -8.23
CA VAL A 713 16.99 24.30 -6.97
C VAL A 713 17.53 22.89 -6.81
N ARG A 714 18.81 22.81 -6.41
CA ARG A 714 19.51 21.56 -6.17
C ARG A 714 19.94 21.45 -4.71
N THR A 715 19.65 20.31 -4.08
CA THR A 715 20.14 19.99 -2.72
C THR A 715 21.58 19.48 -2.75
N LEU A 716 22.42 20.00 -1.85
CA LEU A 716 23.84 19.68 -1.71
C LEU A 716 24.14 19.17 -0.31
N SER A 717 25.00 18.17 -0.23
CA SER A 717 25.59 17.69 1.03
C SER A 717 26.79 18.54 1.43
N LYS A 718 27.26 18.37 2.67
CA LYS A 718 28.54 18.95 3.13
C LYS A 718 29.74 18.49 2.28
N GLY A 719 29.70 17.26 1.76
CA GLY A 719 30.73 16.75 0.85
C GLY A 719 30.67 17.39 -0.54
N ASP A 720 29.49 17.73 -1.04
CA ASP A 720 29.32 18.45 -2.31
C ASP A 720 29.86 19.88 -2.20
N LEU A 721 29.59 20.58 -1.09
CA LEU A 721 30.17 21.90 -0.78
C LEU A 721 31.69 21.87 -0.81
N LYS A 722 32.29 20.87 -0.15
CA LYS A 722 33.75 20.70 -0.13
C LYS A 722 34.32 20.46 -1.53
N ARG A 723 33.64 19.69 -2.38
CA ARG A 723 34.00 19.48 -3.80
C ARG A 723 33.88 20.76 -4.63
N LEU A 724 32.96 21.66 -4.27
CA LEU A 724 32.83 23.00 -4.84
C LEU A 724 33.81 24.02 -4.23
N GLY A 725 34.71 23.59 -3.34
CA GLY A 725 35.71 24.45 -2.70
C GLY A 725 35.14 25.41 -1.66
N LYS A 726 33.97 25.10 -1.08
CA LYS A 726 33.30 25.93 -0.07
C LYS A 726 33.26 25.24 1.30
N ASP A 727 33.48 26.03 2.35
CA ASP A 727 33.47 25.57 3.75
C ASP A 727 32.10 25.72 4.44
N GLY A 728 31.15 26.41 3.80
CA GLY A 728 29.80 26.66 4.31
C GLY A 728 28.88 27.32 3.27
N PRO A 729 27.62 27.62 3.63
CA PRO A 729 26.70 28.32 2.74
C PRO A 729 27.17 29.76 2.49
N ASP A 730 26.79 30.32 1.35
CA ASP A 730 26.98 31.72 1.02
C ASP A 730 26.14 32.61 1.94
N ARG A 731 26.53 33.89 2.05
CA ARG A 731 25.71 34.90 2.72
C ARG A 731 24.47 35.21 1.88
N SER A 732 23.31 35.20 2.52
CA SER A 732 22.01 35.46 1.89
C SER A 732 21.95 36.85 1.28
N PRO A 733 21.48 37.00 0.02
CA PRO A 733 21.29 38.31 -0.60
C PRO A 733 20.29 39.17 0.17
N GLU A 734 20.48 40.49 0.14
CA GLU A 734 19.49 41.42 0.67
C GLU A 734 18.22 41.41 -0.19
N ILE A 735 17.05 41.32 0.45
CA ILE A 735 15.75 41.36 -0.22
C ILE A 735 15.36 42.83 -0.42
N ILE A 736 15.62 43.36 -1.62
CA ILE A 736 15.26 44.72 -1.99
C ILE A 736 13.85 44.73 -2.59
N MET A 737 12.93 45.51 -2.01
CA MET A 737 11.57 45.65 -2.54
C MET A 737 11.51 46.76 -3.60
N GLU A 738 10.83 46.48 -4.72
CA GLU A 738 10.56 47.43 -5.78
C GLU A 738 9.07 47.83 -5.77
N PRO A 739 8.73 49.13 -5.75
CA PRO A 739 7.35 49.58 -5.84
C PRO A 739 6.81 49.33 -7.24
N ILE A 740 5.57 48.86 -7.30
CA ILE A 740 4.81 48.61 -8.52
C ILE A 740 3.40 49.18 -8.37
N LEU A 741 2.77 49.48 -9.50
CA LEU A 741 1.35 49.80 -9.53
C LEU A 741 0.57 48.55 -9.94
N ASP A 742 -0.35 48.12 -9.10
CA ASP A 742 -1.27 47.04 -9.46
C ASP A 742 -2.18 47.53 -10.60
N LYS A 743 -2.09 46.89 -11.76
CA LYS A 743 -2.80 47.31 -12.98
C LYS A 743 -4.33 47.12 -12.89
N VAL A 744 -4.81 46.31 -11.95
CA VAL A 744 -6.24 45.99 -11.77
C VAL A 744 -6.86 46.89 -10.71
N THR A 745 -6.17 47.10 -9.58
CA THR A 745 -6.69 47.93 -8.48
C THR A 745 -6.23 49.38 -8.53
N GLY A 746 -5.18 49.70 -9.30
CA GLY A 746 -4.58 51.02 -9.38
C GLY A 746 -3.85 51.44 -8.09
N LEU A 747 -3.69 50.53 -7.12
CA LEU A 747 -3.06 50.81 -5.84
C LEU A 747 -1.54 50.55 -5.91
N PRO A 748 -0.73 51.31 -5.15
CA PRO A 748 0.67 50.98 -4.93
C PRO A 748 0.80 49.61 -4.25
N SER A 749 1.69 48.77 -4.77
CA SER A 749 2.10 47.49 -4.20
C SER A 749 3.62 47.37 -4.28
N GLU A 750 4.20 46.37 -3.64
CA GLU A 750 5.64 46.10 -3.71
C GLU A 750 5.89 44.64 -4.09
N LYS A 751 7.07 44.38 -4.67
CA LYS A 751 7.55 43.03 -4.96
C LYS A 751 9.07 42.95 -4.75
N PRO A 752 9.64 41.77 -4.45
CA PRO A 752 11.09 41.61 -4.43
C PRO A 752 11.72 41.87 -5.79
N LYS A 753 12.85 42.57 -5.80
CA LYS A 753 13.62 42.89 -6.99
C LYS A 753 14.09 41.62 -7.70
N GLY A 754 13.74 41.49 -8.97
CA GLY A 754 14.05 40.31 -9.78
C GLY A 754 13.02 39.17 -9.70
N VAL A 755 12.00 39.30 -8.85
CA VAL A 755 10.84 38.39 -8.80
C VAL A 755 9.64 39.05 -9.50
N GLY A 756 8.84 38.25 -10.20
CA GLY A 756 7.60 38.67 -10.85
C GLY A 756 6.51 38.98 -9.82
N TYR A 757 5.60 39.90 -10.13
CA TYR A 757 4.47 40.18 -9.24
C TYR A 757 3.57 38.94 -9.13
N GLY A 758 3.30 38.48 -7.90
CA GLY A 758 2.52 37.26 -7.64
C GLY A 758 3.31 35.96 -7.64
N TRP A 759 4.62 36.01 -7.92
CA TRP A 759 5.55 34.87 -7.91
C TRP A 759 6.45 34.85 -6.66
N ASP A 760 6.23 35.77 -5.73
CA ASP A 760 6.92 35.94 -4.45
C ASP A 760 6.44 34.91 -3.40
N TYR A 761 6.56 33.62 -3.72
CA TYR A 761 6.25 32.50 -2.82
C TYR A 761 6.97 31.21 -3.24
N GLN A 762 7.03 30.23 -2.33
CA GLN A 762 7.48 28.86 -2.65
C GLN A 762 6.30 27.98 -3.12
N PRO A 763 6.26 27.50 -4.37
CA PRO A 763 5.20 26.59 -4.82
C PRO A 763 5.21 25.30 -4.01
N GLY A 764 4.06 24.89 -3.49
CA GLY A 764 3.91 23.70 -2.65
C GLY A 764 4.11 23.92 -1.16
N ASP A 765 4.68 25.04 -0.71
CA ASP A 765 4.93 25.30 0.72
C ASP A 765 3.64 25.31 1.54
N LYS A 766 2.55 25.81 0.95
CA LYS A 766 1.25 25.90 1.62
C LYS A 766 0.42 24.62 1.53
N TRP A 767 0.86 23.67 0.71
CA TRP A 767 0.26 22.35 0.61
C TRP A 767 0.72 21.43 1.74
N GLU A 768 2.01 21.44 2.08
CA GLU A 768 2.59 20.59 3.14
C GLU A 768 2.13 20.95 4.56
N ARG A 769 1.48 22.10 4.72
CA ARG A 769 1.11 22.70 6.01
C ARG A 769 -0.38 22.54 6.41
N GLY A 770 -1.19 21.68 5.75
CA GLY A 770 -2.64 21.51 6.08
C GLY A 770 -3.29 20.16 5.70
N LEU A 771 -4.33 19.75 6.46
CA LEU A 771 -5.10 18.49 6.32
C LEU A 771 -6.31 18.66 5.39
N VAL A 772 -6.58 17.66 4.53
CA VAL A 772 -7.70 17.64 3.57
C VAL A 772 -9.02 17.16 4.23
N PRO A 773 -10.18 17.78 3.95
CA PRO A 773 -11.50 17.45 4.55
C PRO A 773 -12.10 16.08 4.23
N SER A 774 -11.55 15.33 3.27
CA SER A 774 -12.16 14.07 2.77
C SER A 774 -12.33 13.01 3.85
N ALA A 775 -11.33 12.85 4.74
CA ALA A 775 -11.37 11.84 5.80
C ALA A 775 -12.52 12.05 6.80
N LEU A 776 -12.86 13.29 7.15
CA LEU A 776 -13.96 13.60 8.06
C LEU A 776 -15.34 13.45 7.40
N ILE A 777 -15.43 13.69 6.09
CA ILE A 777 -16.67 13.51 5.32
C ILE A 777 -16.96 12.01 5.14
N GLU A 778 -15.93 11.21 4.90
CA GLU A 778 -16.04 9.74 4.84
C GLU A 778 -16.45 9.14 6.18
N GLU A 779 -15.83 9.59 7.28
CA GLU A 779 -16.16 9.12 8.63
C GLU A 779 -17.62 9.43 9.04
N ALA A 780 -18.17 10.57 8.61
CA ALA A 780 -19.58 10.92 8.85
C ALA A 780 -20.58 10.26 7.89
N GLY A 781 -20.11 9.49 6.90
CA GLY A 781 -20.99 8.88 5.90
C GLY A 781 -21.61 9.87 4.91
N GLY A 782 -21.04 11.06 4.74
CA GLY A 782 -21.50 12.09 3.82
C GLY A 782 -21.67 13.48 4.44
N LEU A 783 -22.21 14.42 3.66
CA LEU A 783 -22.46 15.80 4.12
C LEU A 783 -23.80 15.91 4.84
N SER A 784 -23.83 16.53 6.02
CA SER A 784 -25.06 16.89 6.74
C SER A 784 -25.82 17.98 5.98
N LEU A 785 -27.05 17.68 5.56
CA LEU A 785 -27.93 18.60 4.82
C LEU A 785 -28.77 19.51 5.74
N THR A 786 -28.81 19.23 7.03
CA THR A 786 -29.69 19.90 8.00
C THR A 786 -28.98 20.98 8.81
N HIS A 787 -27.66 20.89 8.98
CA HIS A 787 -26.91 21.82 9.82
C HIS A 787 -26.39 23.04 9.03
N PRO A 788 -26.84 24.28 9.32
CA PRO A 788 -26.64 25.44 8.44
C PRO A 788 -25.21 25.97 8.38
N LYS A 789 -24.31 25.52 9.27
CA LYS A 789 -22.91 26.00 9.34
C LYS A 789 -21.86 24.90 9.31
N LEU A 790 -22.24 23.67 9.61
CA LEU A 790 -21.33 22.54 9.69
C LEU A 790 -21.84 21.49 8.72
N ALA A 791 -20.93 20.95 7.93
CA ALA A 791 -21.25 20.03 6.85
C ALA A 791 -21.07 18.55 7.26
N VAL A 792 -20.59 18.28 8.48
CA VAL A 792 -20.25 16.94 8.98
C VAL A 792 -20.64 16.84 10.44
N GLU A 793 -21.38 15.79 10.80
CA GLU A 793 -21.79 15.46 12.18
C GLU A 793 -21.38 14.00 12.46
N ILE A 794 -20.52 13.77 13.46
CA ILE A 794 -20.01 12.43 13.79
C ILE A 794 -20.45 12.07 15.22
N ASP A 795 -20.10 12.93 16.18
CA ASP A 795 -20.42 12.74 17.59
C ASP A 795 -21.54 13.68 18.05
N THR A 796 -22.38 13.19 18.96
CA THR A 796 -23.49 13.98 19.54
C THR A 796 -23.03 14.73 20.80
N PRO A 797 -23.20 16.07 20.90
CA PRO A 797 -22.84 16.82 22.08
C PRO A 797 -23.73 16.48 23.28
N GLN A 798 -23.17 16.50 24.49
CA GLN A 798 -24.00 16.43 25.71
C GLN A 798 -24.93 17.65 25.80
N PRO A 799 -26.08 17.57 26.48
CA PRO A 799 -26.97 18.71 26.67
C PRO A 799 -26.23 19.93 27.22
N LEU A 800 -26.51 21.12 26.67
CA LEU A 800 -25.86 22.35 27.12
C LEU A 800 -26.09 22.62 28.61
N ALA A 801 -27.25 22.21 29.14
CA ALA A 801 -27.57 22.32 30.56
C ALA A 801 -26.56 21.56 31.45
N ASP A 802 -26.06 20.40 31.00
CA ASP A 802 -25.10 19.59 31.75
C ASP A 802 -23.69 20.20 31.71
N LEU A 803 -23.34 20.88 30.61
CA LEU A 803 -22.08 21.61 30.49
C LEU A 803 -22.07 22.85 31.40
N LEU A 804 -23.21 23.55 31.49
CA LEU A 804 -23.39 24.74 32.33
C LEU A 804 -23.60 24.42 33.82
N ALA A 805 -23.81 23.16 34.19
CA ALA A 805 -24.02 22.74 35.58
C ALA A 805 -22.72 22.67 36.41
N SER A 806 -21.55 22.60 35.74
CA SER A 806 -20.24 22.49 36.39
C SER A 806 -19.19 23.44 35.76
N PRO A 807 -19.44 24.76 35.69
CA PRO A 807 -18.50 25.68 35.04
C PRO A 807 -17.25 25.88 35.90
N ILE A 808 -16.07 25.90 35.26
CA ILE A 808 -14.81 26.32 35.89
C ILE A 808 -14.56 27.78 35.46
N PRO A 809 -14.59 28.75 36.40
CA PRO A 809 -14.35 30.16 36.08
C PRO A 809 -13.00 30.39 35.41
N PHE A 810 -12.89 31.44 34.59
CA PHE A 810 -11.59 31.88 34.06
C PHE A 810 -10.71 32.42 35.18
N THR A 811 -9.44 32.05 35.15
CA THR A 811 -8.42 32.61 36.05
C THR A 811 -7.83 33.92 35.48
N SER A 812 -7.83 34.06 34.16
CA SER A 812 -7.36 35.23 33.42
C SER A 812 -8.35 36.38 33.47
N LYS A 813 -7.85 37.62 33.58
CA LYS A 813 -8.66 38.85 33.59
C LYS A 813 -8.63 39.55 32.22
N PRO A 814 -9.73 40.20 31.81
CA PRO A 814 -9.72 41.04 30.62
C PRO A 814 -8.71 42.19 30.73
N MET A 815 -8.09 42.56 29.61
CA MET A 815 -7.16 43.67 29.51
C MET A 815 -7.90 45.02 29.51
N LYS A 816 -7.20 46.10 29.88
CA LYS A 816 -7.74 47.47 29.84
C LYS A 816 -7.99 47.92 28.39
N GLU A 817 -9.03 48.73 28.19
CA GLU A 817 -9.27 49.38 26.90
C GLU A 817 -8.19 50.43 26.58
N GLY A 818 -7.99 50.70 25.29
CA GLY A 818 -7.04 51.71 24.79
C GLY A 818 -5.56 51.30 24.72
N LEU A 819 -5.20 50.03 24.95
CA LEU A 819 -3.83 49.52 24.72
C LEU A 819 -3.48 49.41 23.23
N SER A 820 -2.19 49.27 22.91
CA SER A 820 -1.73 49.04 21.54
C SER A 820 -2.15 47.66 21.03
N GLU A 821 -2.26 47.50 19.71
CA GLU A 821 -2.62 46.21 19.11
C GLU A 821 -1.58 45.13 19.44
N GLU A 822 -0.29 45.50 19.49
CA GLU A 822 0.81 44.63 19.89
C GLU A 822 0.67 44.15 21.34
N ASP A 823 0.25 45.01 22.26
CA ASP A 823 0.08 44.64 23.67
C ASP A 823 -1.07 43.65 23.86
N TYR A 824 -2.18 43.85 23.15
CA TYR A 824 -3.27 42.87 23.15
C TYR A 824 -2.84 41.52 22.58
N VAL A 825 -2.06 41.53 21.49
CA VAL A 825 -1.54 40.30 20.88
C VAL A 825 -0.57 39.58 21.82
N ARG A 826 0.33 40.30 22.49
CA ARG A 826 1.23 39.71 23.51
C ARG A 826 0.47 39.10 24.69
N GLY A 827 -0.65 39.71 25.09
CA GLY A 827 -1.55 39.15 26.10
C GLY A 827 -2.09 37.76 25.76
N PHE A 828 -2.14 37.40 24.47
CA PHE A 828 -2.46 36.04 24.02
C PHE A 828 -1.22 35.14 23.86
N LEU A 829 -0.09 35.68 23.39
CA LEU A 829 1.09 34.86 23.03
C LEU A 829 1.92 34.42 24.25
N GLN A 830 2.07 35.29 25.25
CA GLN A 830 2.93 35.04 26.40
C GLN A 830 2.58 33.76 27.20
N PRO A 831 1.30 33.41 27.45
CA PRO A 831 0.93 32.16 28.12
C PRO A 831 1.47 30.89 27.46
N PHE A 832 1.73 30.92 26.15
CA PHE A 832 2.29 29.80 25.38
C PHE A 832 3.81 29.85 25.24
N GLY A 833 4.47 30.89 25.78
CA GLY A 833 5.89 31.16 25.55
C GLY A 833 6.22 31.68 24.13
N ALA A 834 5.20 32.14 23.39
CA ALA A 834 5.35 32.76 22.08
C ALA A 834 5.52 34.29 22.19
N ASP A 835 5.98 34.93 21.11
CA ASP A 835 6.05 36.39 20.99
C ASP A 835 5.81 36.81 19.53
N ILE A 836 5.67 38.12 19.27
CA ILE A 836 5.48 38.65 17.92
C ILE A 836 6.68 38.26 17.04
N GLY A 837 6.42 37.61 15.90
CA GLY A 837 7.46 37.08 15.01
C GLY A 837 8.10 35.78 15.49
N ARG A 838 7.66 35.21 16.63
CA ARG A 838 8.17 33.96 17.20
C ARG A 838 7.04 32.98 17.49
N ALA A 839 6.85 32.04 16.56
CA ALA A 839 5.87 30.97 16.71
C ALA A 839 6.33 29.89 17.69
N VAL A 840 5.38 29.28 18.42
CA VAL A 840 5.61 28.11 19.28
C VAL A 840 4.62 27.01 18.91
N LEU A 841 5.08 25.77 18.86
CA LEU A 841 4.20 24.62 18.67
C LEU A 841 3.65 24.17 20.04
N PHE A 842 2.35 24.38 20.27
CA PHE A 842 1.65 24.02 21.51
C PHE A 842 0.92 22.69 21.33
N GLU A 843 1.02 21.79 22.31
CA GLU A 843 0.27 20.52 22.33
C GLU A 843 -0.97 20.68 23.20
N ASP A 844 -2.16 20.48 22.62
CA ASP A 844 -3.44 20.62 23.32
C ASP A 844 -3.81 19.37 24.14
N LYS A 845 -4.92 19.45 24.90
CA LYS A 845 -5.39 18.34 25.75
C LYS A 845 -5.82 17.09 24.99
N ALA A 846 -6.06 17.19 23.68
CA ALA A 846 -6.34 16.05 22.81
C ALA A 846 -5.06 15.45 22.17
N GLY A 847 -3.86 15.95 22.53
CA GLY A 847 -2.58 15.54 21.94
C GLY A 847 -2.32 16.13 20.56
N GLY A 848 -3.14 17.09 20.11
CA GLY A 848 -2.95 17.77 18.83
C GLY A 848 -1.95 18.92 18.96
N ARG A 849 -0.97 18.96 18.06
CA ARG A 849 0.03 20.04 18.01
C ARG A 849 -0.42 21.18 17.11
N ILE A 850 -0.48 22.39 17.66
CA ILE A 850 -0.92 23.62 17.00
C ILE A 850 0.12 24.74 17.13
N PRO A 851 0.62 25.35 16.04
CA PRO A 851 1.44 26.56 16.15
C PRO A 851 0.64 27.78 16.61
N ILE A 852 1.21 28.47 17.58
CA ILE A 852 0.74 29.71 18.20
C ILE A 852 1.68 30.83 17.75
N SER A 853 1.16 31.86 17.07
CA SER A 853 1.94 33.02 16.61
C SER A 853 1.09 34.27 16.42
N ASP A 854 1.73 35.42 16.21
CA ASP A 854 1.05 36.70 15.95
C ASP A 854 0.29 36.72 14.62
N ALA A 855 0.60 35.81 13.69
CA ALA A 855 -0.15 35.63 12.43
C ALA A 855 -1.65 35.39 12.68
N LEU A 856 -2.01 34.87 13.86
CA LEU A 856 -3.40 34.70 14.28
C LEU A 856 -4.19 36.01 14.34
N PHE A 857 -3.50 37.12 14.57
CA PHE A 857 -4.09 38.44 14.68
C PHE A 857 -3.80 39.31 13.47
N ARG A 858 -3.38 38.72 12.34
CA ARG A 858 -3.17 39.43 11.07
C ARG A 858 -4.23 39.10 10.02
N ASN A 859 -4.51 40.05 9.14
CA ASN A 859 -5.38 39.86 7.98
C ASN A 859 -4.56 39.40 6.74
N ALA A 860 -5.21 39.17 5.60
CA ALA A 860 -4.55 38.71 4.37
C ALA A 860 -3.56 39.73 3.75
N ARG A 861 -3.59 40.99 4.20
CA ARG A 861 -2.67 42.08 3.83
C ARG A 861 -1.54 42.27 4.86
N GLY A 862 -1.57 41.53 5.97
CA GLY A 862 -0.58 41.62 7.06
C GLY A 862 -0.95 42.57 8.20
N ASP A 863 -2.04 43.35 8.07
CA ASP A 863 -2.47 44.31 9.10
C ASP A 863 -3.08 43.60 10.30
N TRP A 864 -3.01 44.23 11.46
CA TRP A 864 -3.65 43.75 12.68
C TRP A 864 -5.18 43.69 12.53
N LYS A 865 -5.77 42.62 13.07
CA LYS A 865 -7.23 42.41 13.19
C LYS A 865 -7.68 42.23 14.63
N VAL A 866 -6.83 42.50 15.63
CA VAL A 866 -7.13 42.23 17.04
C VAL A 866 -8.32 43.04 17.55
N GLY A 867 -8.52 44.29 17.07
CA GLY A 867 -9.63 45.16 17.45
C GLY A 867 -11.02 44.80 16.89
N LYS A 868 -11.14 43.83 15.98
CA LYS A 868 -12.41 43.51 15.32
C LYS A 868 -13.43 42.93 16.31
N ARG A 869 -14.63 43.51 16.39
CA ARG A 869 -15.73 43.07 17.30
C ARG A 869 -15.36 43.10 18.79
N GLU A 870 -14.61 44.11 19.22
CA GLU A 870 -14.33 44.40 20.65
C GLU A 870 -13.58 43.28 21.40
N ARG A 871 -12.93 42.36 20.67
CA ARG A 871 -12.25 41.20 21.26
C ARG A 871 -10.84 41.47 21.81
N ALA A 872 -10.32 42.69 21.63
CA ALA A 872 -8.96 43.04 22.01
C ALA A 872 -8.71 42.84 23.50
N THR A 873 -9.67 43.20 24.35
CA THR A 873 -9.57 43.04 25.81
C THR A 873 -9.62 41.59 26.28
N LEU A 874 -10.03 40.65 25.42
CA LEU A 874 -10.28 39.25 25.77
C LEU A 874 -9.11 38.31 25.41
N THR A 875 -7.99 38.83 24.92
CA THR A 875 -6.85 38.03 24.46
C THR A 875 -6.23 37.10 25.52
N PRO A 876 -6.18 37.42 26.83
CA PRO A 876 -5.72 36.46 27.84
C PRO A 876 -6.71 35.30 28.06
N LEU A 877 -8.02 35.58 28.02
CA LEU A 877 -9.05 34.56 28.16
C LEU A 877 -9.07 33.60 26.96
N LEU A 878 -8.73 34.12 25.76
CA LEU A 878 -8.53 33.32 24.56
C LEU A 878 -7.39 32.31 24.70
N ALA A 879 -6.28 32.70 25.34
CA ALA A 879 -5.16 31.81 25.59
C ALA A 879 -5.57 30.71 26.58
N GLU A 880 -6.24 31.08 27.68
CA GLU A 880 -6.69 30.13 28.70
C GLU A 880 -7.68 29.09 28.15
N ALA A 881 -8.59 29.50 27.24
CA ALA A 881 -9.54 28.58 26.61
C ALA A 881 -8.87 27.50 25.72
N ILE A 882 -7.67 27.76 25.19
CA ILE A 882 -6.89 26.76 24.43
C ILE A 882 -6.10 25.86 25.38
N MET A 883 -5.52 26.43 26.44
CA MET A 883 -4.69 25.70 27.39
C MET A 883 -5.53 24.76 28.28
N ASP A 884 -6.72 25.19 28.65
CA ASP A 884 -7.63 24.48 29.54
C ASP A 884 -9.10 24.59 29.05
N PRO A 885 -9.45 23.86 27.97
CA PRO A 885 -10.81 23.82 27.43
C PRO A 885 -11.76 22.95 28.27
N ASP A 886 -13.06 23.04 28.02
CA ASP A 886 -14.08 22.07 28.48
C ASP A 886 -14.40 21.01 27.41
N GLU A 887 -14.39 21.40 26.13
CA GLU A 887 -14.52 20.49 24.98
C GLU A 887 -13.61 20.92 23.83
N ILE A 888 -13.07 19.96 23.06
CA ILE A 888 -12.34 20.17 21.80
C ILE A 888 -13.07 19.43 20.69
N TRP A 889 -13.48 20.15 19.65
CA TRP A 889 -14.21 19.63 18.50
C TRP A 889 -13.43 19.82 17.20
N LEU A 890 -13.58 18.88 16.27
CA LEU A 890 -13.08 18.97 14.90
C LEU A 890 -14.27 18.85 13.94
N GLY A 891 -14.45 19.80 13.03
CA GLY A 891 -15.57 19.76 12.09
C GLY A 891 -15.21 20.24 10.70
N VAL A 892 -16.21 20.17 9.82
CA VAL A 892 -16.18 20.78 8.48
C VAL A 892 -17.22 21.89 8.47
N ALA A 893 -16.82 23.15 8.27
CA ALA A 893 -17.69 24.31 8.22
C ALA A 893 -17.95 24.79 6.78
N ARG A 894 -19.16 25.30 6.54
CA ARG A 894 -19.57 25.96 5.29
C ARG A 894 -19.21 27.46 5.36
N ARG A 895 -18.49 27.96 4.36
CA ARG A 895 -18.10 29.37 4.25
C ARG A 895 -18.47 29.89 2.86
N PRO A 896 -19.29 30.93 2.72
CA PRO A 896 -19.58 31.52 1.41
C PRO A 896 -18.29 31.98 0.71
N ASP A 897 -18.16 31.70 -0.59
CA ASP A 897 -17.03 32.15 -1.38
C ASP A 897 -17.03 33.70 -1.45
N LYS A 898 -15.82 34.29 -1.52
CA LYS A 898 -15.66 35.75 -1.46
C LYS A 898 -16.03 36.44 -2.79
N VAL A 899 -16.00 35.71 -3.90
CA VAL A 899 -16.24 36.19 -5.26
C VAL A 899 -17.66 35.87 -5.70
N ASP A 900 -18.17 34.68 -5.36
CA ASP A 900 -19.55 34.29 -5.59
C ASP A 900 -20.24 33.88 -4.28
N ARG A 901 -21.18 34.70 -3.80
CA ARG A 901 -21.85 34.47 -2.53
C ARG A 901 -22.89 33.35 -2.58
N ASP A 902 -23.23 32.87 -3.77
CA ASP A 902 -24.15 31.74 -3.97
C ASP A 902 -23.43 30.38 -3.90
N GLN A 903 -22.09 30.39 -3.75
CA GLN A 903 -21.24 29.21 -3.62
C GLN A 903 -20.68 29.08 -2.20
N GLU A 904 -20.61 27.85 -1.68
CA GLU A 904 -20.09 27.55 -0.34
C GLU A 904 -18.77 26.74 -0.41
N GLU A 905 -17.72 27.24 0.25
CA GLU A 905 -16.46 26.56 0.52
C GLU A 905 -16.56 25.72 1.81
N LEU A 906 -16.10 24.48 1.76
CA LEU A 906 -15.98 23.60 2.93
C LEU A 906 -14.59 23.70 3.54
N ILE A 907 -14.50 24.17 4.79
CA ILE A 907 -13.25 24.29 5.56
C ILE A 907 -13.23 23.32 6.75
N VAL A 908 -12.11 22.71 7.09
CA VAL A 908 -11.94 22.01 8.37
C VAL A 908 -11.69 23.05 9.44
N ASP A 909 -12.33 22.91 10.60
CA ASP A 909 -12.10 23.76 11.76
C ASP A 909 -12.00 22.98 13.08
N ARG A 910 -10.95 23.28 13.85
CA ARG A 910 -10.77 22.82 15.24
C ARG A 910 -11.28 23.89 16.19
N ARG A 911 -12.17 23.52 17.10
CA ARG A 911 -12.86 24.41 18.04
C ARG A 911 -12.58 24.03 19.49
N TYR A 912 -12.14 25.01 20.27
CA TYR A 912 -12.00 24.91 21.73
C TYR A 912 -13.19 25.62 22.36
N ILE A 913 -13.84 24.97 23.32
CA ILE A 913 -15.03 25.48 24.00
C ILE A 913 -14.72 25.52 25.49
N ARG A 914 -14.94 26.69 26.10
CA ARG A 914 -14.93 26.89 27.55
C ARG A 914 -16.11 27.74 27.96
N THR A 915 -16.73 27.40 29.09
CA THR A 915 -17.96 28.05 29.59
C THR A 915 -17.81 28.55 31.03
N ASP A 916 -18.29 29.77 31.31
CA ASP A 916 -18.37 30.35 32.67
C ASP A 916 -19.82 30.77 32.98
N GLY A 917 -20.28 30.44 34.20
CA GLY A 917 -21.69 30.58 34.62
C GLY A 917 -22.10 31.99 35.07
N ALA A 918 -21.14 32.89 35.35
CA ALA A 918 -21.43 34.24 35.87
C ALA A 918 -21.40 35.35 34.80
N SER A 919 -20.71 35.11 33.69
CA SER A 919 -20.65 35.98 32.51
C SER A 919 -20.66 35.02 31.33
N GLY A 920 -21.70 35.00 30.50
CA GLY A 920 -21.72 34.03 29.39
C GLY A 920 -20.81 34.45 28.24
N LEU A 921 -19.51 34.48 28.51
CA LEU A 921 -18.47 34.49 27.51
C LEU A 921 -18.23 33.06 27.08
N LEU A 922 -18.73 32.73 25.89
CA LEU A 922 -18.20 31.64 25.10
C LEU A 922 -17.04 32.21 24.27
N ILE A 923 -15.89 31.56 24.34
CA ILE A 923 -14.77 31.86 23.47
C ILE A 923 -14.58 30.70 22.50
N VAL A 924 -14.79 30.95 21.20
CA VAL A 924 -14.58 29.97 20.12
C VAL A 924 -13.35 30.35 19.33
N TYR A 925 -12.47 29.38 19.13
CA TYR A 925 -11.36 29.43 18.17
C TYR A 925 -11.70 28.56 16.96
N GLN A 926 -11.41 29.00 15.74
CA GLN A 926 -11.55 28.20 14.51
C GLN A 926 -10.21 28.21 13.78
N ILE A 927 -9.65 27.03 13.51
CA ILE A 927 -8.43 26.87 12.70
C ILE A 927 -8.84 26.44 11.30
N GLY A 928 -8.68 27.31 10.30
CA GLY A 928 -9.05 26.99 8.91
C GLY A 928 -8.18 25.91 8.24
N GLN A 929 -8.65 25.44 7.08
CA GLN A 929 -8.23 24.21 6.41
C GLN A 929 -6.83 24.24 5.76
N TRP A 930 -6.23 25.42 5.58
CA TRP A 930 -4.93 25.48 4.89
C TRP A 930 -4.01 26.66 5.31
N PHE A 931 -4.52 27.65 6.04
CA PHE A 931 -3.72 28.61 6.79
C PHE A 931 -4.31 28.72 8.20
N TRP A 932 -3.51 29.21 9.15
CA TRP A 932 -3.98 29.75 10.41
C TRP A 932 -4.83 31.02 10.20
N ASP A 933 -6.06 30.89 9.67
CA ASP A 933 -7.03 31.99 9.65
C ASP A 933 -7.69 32.05 11.03
N ALA A 934 -7.05 32.72 11.98
CA ALA A 934 -7.68 32.84 13.30
C ALA A 934 -8.93 33.73 13.20
N ILE A 935 -10.07 33.10 13.39
CA ILE A 935 -11.29 33.80 13.78
C ILE A 935 -11.23 33.90 15.29
N THR A 936 -10.55 34.93 15.79
CA THR A 936 -10.43 35.16 17.23
C THR A 936 -11.81 35.56 17.78
N ALA A 937 -12.32 34.84 18.78
CA ALA A 937 -13.47 35.16 19.63
C ALA A 937 -14.78 35.60 18.93
N PHE A 938 -15.85 34.87 19.21
CA PHE A 938 -17.20 35.43 19.12
C PHE A 938 -17.68 35.59 20.56
N ASN A 939 -17.86 36.82 21.04
CA ASN A 939 -18.62 37.04 22.27
C ASN A 939 -20.11 36.97 21.88
N PRO A 940 -20.85 35.89 22.20
CA PRO A 940 -22.27 35.82 21.88
C PRO A 940 -23.05 36.64 22.89
N THR A 941 -22.87 37.96 22.93
CA THR A 941 -23.69 38.86 23.73
C THR A 941 -24.82 39.40 22.87
N LYS A 942 -26.05 39.22 23.31
CA LYS A 942 -27.22 39.91 22.75
C LYS A 942 -27.07 41.42 22.98
N LYS A 943 -27.80 42.24 22.22
CA LYS A 943 -27.76 43.72 22.33
C LYS A 943 -28.04 44.27 23.74
N ASN A 944 -28.57 43.45 24.66
CA ASN A 944 -28.87 43.76 26.05
C ASN A 944 -27.78 43.30 27.05
N GLY A 945 -26.62 42.83 26.58
CA GLY A 945 -25.51 42.37 27.41
C GLY A 945 -25.59 40.92 27.90
N ASN A 946 -26.71 40.21 27.65
CA ASN A 946 -26.89 38.81 28.07
C ASN A 946 -26.29 37.82 27.06
N PRO A 947 -25.83 36.64 27.51
CA PRO A 947 -25.23 35.64 26.64
C PRO A 947 -26.24 34.87 25.76
N ASP A 948 -25.83 34.54 24.54
CA ASP A 948 -26.60 33.79 23.54
C ASP A 948 -26.18 32.30 23.52
N LEU A 949 -26.78 31.55 24.44
CA LEU A 949 -26.55 30.12 24.67
C LEU A 949 -26.99 29.22 23.49
N LEU A 950 -27.92 29.67 22.66
CA LEU A 950 -28.35 28.93 21.45
C LEU A 950 -27.29 28.99 20.34
N ALA A 951 -26.53 30.09 20.25
CA ALA A 951 -25.44 30.21 19.30
C ALA A 951 -24.21 29.36 19.69
N LEU A 952 -24.03 29.10 20.99
CA LEU A 952 -23.03 28.20 21.55
C LEU A 952 -23.30 26.75 21.15
N ASP A 953 -24.52 26.28 21.37
CA ASP A 953 -24.88 24.88 21.15
C ASP A 953 -24.75 24.47 19.67
N LYS A 954 -25.12 25.36 18.75
CA LYS A 954 -24.95 25.18 17.29
C LYS A 954 -23.50 25.03 16.81
N ARG A 955 -22.51 25.19 17.68
CA ARG A 955 -21.09 25.02 17.35
C ARG A 955 -20.47 23.74 17.95
N ARG A 956 -21.24 22.97 18.73
CA ARG A 956 -20.86 21.70 19.36
C ARG A 956 -21.27 20.52 18.47
N SER A 957 -20.67 20.42 17.29
CA SER A 957 -20.98 19.41 16.29
C SER A 957 -19.71 19.04 15.51
N GLY A 958 -19.66 17.86 14.89
CA GLY A 958 -18.46 17.28 14.26
C GLY A 958 -17.93 16.07 15.05
N LYS A 959 -16.61 15.86 15.05
CA LYS A 959 -15.92 14.85 15.85
C LYS A 959 -15.45 15.46 17.18
N LEU A 960 -15.82 14.86 18.29
CA LEU A 960 -15.39 15.27 19.63
C LEU A 960 -14.00 14.68 19.90
N LEU A 961 -12.97 15.52 19.95
CA LEU A 961 -11.60 15.09 20.18
C LEU A 961 -11.27 14.95 21.66
N TRP A 962 -11.85 15.82 22.49
CA TRP A 962 -11.59 15.81 23.93
C TRP A 962 -12.74 16.45 24.69
N LYS A 963 -12.97 15.94 25.89
CA LYS A 963 -13.94 16.45 26.85
C LYS A 963 -13.32 16.41 28.24
N ARG A 964 -13.58 17.45 29.04
CA ARG A 964 -13.16 17.49 30.43
C ARG A 964 -13.80 16.33 31.23
N PRO A 965 -13.01 15.52 31.95
CA PRO A 965 -13.54 14.52 32.87
C PRO A 965 -14.45 15.19 33.92
N LYS A 966 -15.57 14.54 34.26
CA LYS A 966 -16.38 14.95 35.41
C LYS A 966 -15.68 14.39 36.65
N ASP A 967 -15.24 15.26 37.55
CA ASP A 967 -14.78 14.86 38.88
C ASP A 967 -15.95 14.39 39.76
#